data_AF-N4UX83-F1
#
_entry.id   AF-N4UX83-F1
#
_cell.length_a   1.000
_cell.length_b   1.000
_cell.length_c   1.000
_cell.angle_alpha   90.00
_cell.angle_beta   90.00
_cell.angle_gamma   90.00
#
_symmetry.space_group_name_H-M   'P 1'
#
loop_
_entity.id
_entity.type
_entity.pdbx_description
1 polymer ?
#
loop_
_entity_poly.entity_id
_entity_poly.type
_entity_poly.pdbx_seq_one_letter_code
_entity_poly.pdbx_strand_id
1 'polypeptide(L)'
;MAQAIPQHPANQKMDPARVSLTPGNVQLLNPLEIIPYHTLKSKENADKWYQLYELFCRPIEGYAGRAAGQVRIAVLDTGIDKSMLSSAFHENIKDNMSFLLADDAQDSGGLEGNHHGTQVVALLLSLAPWIHVYVARVGKDGDESMDPSCISKAIRYSVEYWDVHVISMSWGFRREHECISDAIRLAHSKDKIMFAAASNEGANLPARVTFPASMQEVICVNSCDGYGNSSDFNPPPREGVFNFSTLGEAVIAKKSTLEPKRLTGTSFATPAAAAIAASILEFATQKQILKEQEELKRHVATKDGMMKLLVAMSEPVSGFMYLRPWDLIKCDSGTPNCSCKSCRKDAEARLLQILKRDLPSVAGRTPFLGLPDRISSAAFDAKSRQNTSSCLPNTRVKVLDEIRKWADSEDTRQVYWLKGMAGTDECEGDEDLCLLIRCLASCVPPGGHQLRILTTSRPERPISLEFDSISTQERQHLVLHDVERSIVKEDLTEFYTHELNKINDRFGLQDLFCDTTISKMVQQSCGLFIYAAAVCRYIWQGGLDGAKSRLSGLVESKAPNSSPLQELDQLYTIILQNSIIVHSSHGSSEPSQWFRRVVGAIIVLSDTFSSASLCTFLGEGSLRPAIDNFHSVLNIPDDPEKPIGILHPSFRDFLLDPSRCLDSRFHINEQKAHQYLLDCCFRIMKNGLHYNMCNVDKPALRVHEISESFVRERIPYPVQYACRYWIHHLNHSGISSVQHVAITDFFRHCLLFWLETLAWTRNLVYAIEGVKSLRAMLADESGDISSMVHDASRFLSMHGVIIEQAPLQIYSSALLFSTITSSAMMQLWANL
;
A
#
# COMPACT_ATOMS: atom_id res chain seq x y z
N MET A 1 -60.34 -18.37 38.43
CA MET A 1 -61.00 -19.43 37.63
C MET A 1 -61.67 -18.77 36.44
N ALA A 2 -61.34 -19.27 35.25
CA ALA A 2 -61.85 -19.04 33.89
C ALA A 2 -63.03 -18.06 33.65
N GLN A 3 -62.85 -17.17 32.66
CA GLN A 3 -63.86 -16.72 31.68
C GLN A 3 -63.11 -16.52 30.34
N ALA A 4 -63.29 -17.34 29.30
CA ALA A 4 -64.43 -17.47 28.38
C ALA A 4 -64.55 -16.28 27.40
N ILE A 5 -64.28 -16.59 26.12
CA ILE A 5 -64.41 -15.77 24.89
C ILE A 5 -65.89 -15.39 24.64
N PRO A 6 -66.19 -14.21 24.05
CA PRO A 6 -66.82 -14.24 22.71
C PRO A 6 -66.49 -13.06 21.76
N GLN A 7 -66.27 -13.44 20.49
CA GLN A 7 -66.78 -12.89 19.21
C GLN A 7 -66.74 -11.38 18.85
N HIS A 8 -66.18 -11.16 17.65
CA HIS A 8 -66.31 -9.99 16.75
C HIS A 8 -67.76 -9.62 16.40
N PRO A 9 -68.00 -8.33 16.04
CA PRO A 9 -68.94 -7.96 15.00
C PRO A 9 -68.27 -7.37 13.76
N ALA A 10 -69.02 -7.46 12.66
CA ALA A 10 -68.63 -7.31 11.27
C ALA A 10 -68.63 -5.87 10.72
N ASN A 11 -67.90 -5.71 9.60
CA ASN A 11 -68.18 -4.91 8.41
C ASN A 11 -68.80 -3.50 8.56
N GLN A 12 -67.99 -2.48 8.28
CA GLN A 12 -68.45 -1.32 7.51
C GLN A 12 -67.55 -1.11 6.30
N LYS A 13 -68.19 -1.16 5.12
CA LYS A 13 -67.65 -0.81 3.80
C LYS A 13 -67.31 0.69 3.75
N MET A 14 -66.17 1.05 3.16
CA MET A 14 -65.97 2.35 2.51
C MET A 14 -65.42 2.13 1.09
N ASP A 15 -66.00 2.91 0.17
CA ASP A 15 -65.85 2.89 -1.29
C ASP A 15 -64.41 3.21 -1.78
N PRO A 16 -64.01 2.73 -2.98
CA PRO A 16 -62.69 2.96 -3.54
C PRO A 16 -62.68 4.26 -4.36
N ALA A 17 -62.18 5.34 -3.78
CA ALA A 17 -61.76 6.49 -4.57
C ALA A 17 -60.31 6.29 -5.03
N ARG A 18 -60.16 6.03 -6.34
CA ARG A 18 -58.90 5.98 -7.09
C ARG A 18 -57.95 7.10 -6.67
N VAL A 19 -56.80 6.72 -6.12
CA VAL A 19 -55.56 7.48 -6.24
C VAL A 19 -54.57 6.55 -6.94
N SER A 20 -54.30 6.83 -8.22
CA SER A 20 -53.21 6.20 -8.94
C SER A 20 -51.89 6.70 -8.34
N LEU A 21 -51.14 5.82 -7.70
CA LEU A 21 -49.72 6.01 -7.45
C LEU A 21 -48.99 4.85 -8.12
N THR A 22 -48.13 5.20 -9.06
CA THR A 22 -47.19 4.33 -9.77
C THR A 22 -46.30 3.58 -8.77
N PRO A 23 -45.95 2.30 -8.98
CA PRO A 23 -44.94 1.62 -8.18
C PRO A 23 -43.57 2.18 -8.57
N GLY A 24 -43.01 3.04 -7.71
CA GLY A 24 -41.60 3.34 -7.73
C GLY A 24 -40.85 2.18 -7.08
N ASN A 25 -40.17 1.36 -7.87
CA ASN A 25 -39.37 0.21 -7.44
C ASN A 25 -38.45 0.54 -6.25
N VAL A 26 -38.78 0.02 -5.07
CA VAL A 26 -37.89 -0.04 -3.89
C VAL A 26 -37.08 -1.34 -4.04
N GLN A 27 -35.96 -1.28 -4.77
CA GLN A 27 -35.11 -2.45 -4.99
C GLN A 27 -34.10 -2.58 -3.84
N LEU A 28 -34.09 -3.73 -3.14
CA LEU A 28 -32.96 -4.12 -2.29
C LEU A 28 -31.70 -4.13 -3.15
N LEU A 29 -30.57 -3.88 -2.51
CA LEU A 29 -29.31 -4.37 -3.04
C LEU A 29 -29.11 -5.79 -2.57
N ASN A 30 -28.10 -6.46 -3.08
CA ASN A 30 -27.98 -7.90 -3.06
C ASN A 30 -27.28 -8.53 -1.82
N PRO A 31 -27.33 -8.02 -0.56
CA PRO A 31 -26.77 -8.75 0.58
C PRO A 31 -27.44 -10.10 0.84
N LEU A 32 -28.70 -10.29 0.43
CA LEU A 32 -29.44 -11.54 0.65
C LEU A 32 -29.02 -12.67 -0.33
N GLU A 33 -28.28 -12.37 -1.40
CA GLU A 33 -27.79 -13.39 -2.32
C GLU A 33 -26.64 -14.19 -1.70
N ILE A 34 -26.83 -15.51 -1.64
CA ILE A 34 -25.81 -16.44 -1.18
C ILE A 34 -24.82 -16.66 -2.33
N ILE A 35 -23.58 -16.20 -2.18
CA ILE A 35 -22.53 -16.43 -3.17
C ILE A 35 -22.04 -17.90 -3.02
N PRO A 36 -22.30 -18.81 -3.99
CA PRO A 36 -22.05 -20.24 -3.80
C PRO A 36 -20.60 -20.64 -4.07
N TYR A 37 -19.75 -19.71 -4.52
CA TYR A 37 -18.36 -20.00 -4.90
C TYR A 37 -17.43 -20.05 -3.69
N HIS A 38 -16.64 -21.12 -3.58
CA HIS A 38 -15.57 -21.24 -2.59
C HIS A 38 -14.45 -22.15 -3.12
N THR A 39 -13.21 -21.70 -2.98
CA THR A 39 -12.00 -22.49 -3.28
C THR A 39 -11.61 -23.36 -2.10
N LEU A 40 -10.79 -24.41 -2.32
CA LEU A 40 -10.20 -25.18 -1.22
C LEU A 40 -9.47 -24.25 -0.22
N LYS A 41 -8.75 -23.26 -0.75
CA LYS A 41 -8.08 -22.22 0.05
C LYS A 41 -9.05 -21.42 0.91
N SER A 42 -10.16 -20.93 0.36
CA SER A 42 -11.16 -20.19 1.17
C SER A 42 -11.73 -21.03 2.32
N LYS A 43 -11.91 -22.35 2.12
CA LYS A 43 -12.35 -23.28 3.17
C LYS A 43 -11.31 -23.39 4.29
N GLU A 44 -10.05 -23.63 3.92
CA GLU A 44 -8.93 -23.74 4.87
C GLU A 44 -8.72 -22.44 5.65
N ASN A 45 -8.82 -21.29 4.98
CA ASN A 45 -8.74 -19.97 5.59
C ASN A 45 -9.86 -19.83 6.64
N ALA A 46 -11.12 -20.10 6.26
CA ALA A 46 -12.25 -20.04 7.17
C ALA A 46 -12.07 -20.99 8.37
N ASP A 47 -11.60 -22.22 8.15
CA ASP A 47 -11.36 -23.19 9.22
C ASP A 47 -10.28 -22.71 10.19
N LYS A 48 -9.26 -22.02 9.70
CA LYS A 48 -8.25 -21.38 10.55
C LYS A 48 -8.84 -20.28 11.42
N TRP A 49 -9.73 -19.46 10.85
CA TRP A 49 -10.46 -18.44 11.61
C TRP A 49 -11.31 -19.08 12.72
N TYR A 50 -12.05 -20.15 12.42
CA TYR A 50 -12.83 -20.87 13.44
C TYR A 50 -11.98 -21.42 14.58
N GLN A 51 -10.78 -21.95 14.28
CA GLN A 51 -9.86 -22.43 15.32
C GLN A 51 -9.45 -21.30 16.26
N LEU A 52 -9.14 -20.11 15.72
CA LEU A 52 -8.77 -18.95 16.52
C LEU A 52 -9.96 -18.39 17.30
N TYR A 53 -11.14 -18.39 16.69
CA TYR A 53 -12.39 -17.97 17.34
C TYR A 53 -12.76 -18.89 18.51
N GLU A 54 -12.55 -20.20 18.40
CA GLU A 54 -12.75 -21.14 19.50
C GLU A 54 -11.85 -20.81 20.70
N LEU A 55 -10.59 -20.43 20.47
CA LEU A 55 -9.68 -19.99 21.55
C LEU A 55 -10.19 -18.74 22.27
N PHE A 56 -10.82 -17.82 21.53
CA PHE A 56 -11.48 -16.64 22.08
C PHE A 56 -12.71 -17.00 22.93
N CYS A 57 -13.50 -17.99 22.52
CA CYS A 57 -14.72 -18.40 23.23
C CYS A 57 -14.46 -19.22 24.50
N ARG A 58 -13.36 -19.98 24.59
CA ARG A 58 -13.08 -20.87 25.74
C ARG A 58 -13.17 -20.19 27.13
N PRO A 59 -12.59 -19.00 27.37
CA PRO A 59 -12.70 -18.31 28.67
C PRO A 59 -14.12 -17.82 29.00
N ILE A 60 -14.99 -17.74 27.99
CA ILE A 60 -16.40 -17.32 28.10
C ILE A 60 -17.26 -18.55 28.42
N GLU A 61 -17.09 -19.62 27.65
CA GLU A 61 -17.85 -20.88 27.75
C GLU A 61 -17.70 -21.56 29.12
N GLY A 62 -16.48 -21.64 29.64
CA GLY A 62 -16.21 -22.27 30.94
C GLY A 62 -16.94 -21.62 32.13
N TYR A 63 -17.51 -20.42 31.93
CA TYR A 63 -18.20 -19.64 32.94
C TYR A 63 -19.62 -19.19 32.53
N ALA A 64 -20.12 -19.63 31.37
CA ALA A 64 -21.44 -19.23 30.85
C ALA A 64 -22.58 -19.54 31.86
N GLY A 65 -22.48 -20.64 32.62
CA GLY A 65 -23.23 -20.86 33.87
C GLY A 65 -24.65 -20.29 33.94
N ARG A 66 -24.97 -19.48 34.97
CA ARG A 66 -26.28 -18.82 35.14
C ARG A 66 -26.44 -17.50 34.33
N ALA A 67 -25.45 -17.13 33.51
CA ALA A 67 -25.47 -15.93 32.66
C ALA A 67 -25.85 -16.25 31.21
N ALA A 68 -25.74 -17.51 30.80
CA ALA A 68 -26.24 -18.01 29.52
C ALA A 68 -27.69 -17.54 29.31
N GLY A 69 -27.91 -16.86 28.20
CA GLY A 69 -29.19 -16.31 27.78
C GLY A 69 -29.44 -14.86 28.20
N GLN A 70 -28.51 -14.19 28.89
CA GLN A 70 -28.71 -12.78 29.26
C GLN A 70 -28.56 -11.84 28.06
N VAL A 71 -27.61 -12.12 27.17
CA VAL A 71 -27.44 -11.35 25.94
C VAL A 71 -28.53 -11.72 24.94
N ARG A 72 -29.25 -10.70 24.49
CA ARG A 72 -30.40 -10.81 23.58
C ARG A 72 -30.05 -10.17 22.24
N ILE A 73 -30.28 -10.88 21.14
CA ILE A 73 -30.02 -10.38 19.78
C ILE A 73 -31.30 -10.46 18.96
N ALA A 74 -31.68 -9.36 18.31
CA ALA A 74 -32.69 -9.36 17.27
C ALA A 74 -32.03 -9.61 15.91
N VAL A 75 -32.57 -10.55 15.15
CA VAL A 75 -32.22 -10.79 13.73
C VAL A 75 -33.39 -10.33 12.88
N LEU A 76 -33.18 -9.28 12.09
CA LEU A 76 -34.17 -8.75 11.16
C LEU A 76 -33.83 -9.25 9.77
N ASP A 77 -34.56 -10.25 9.28
CA ASP A 77 -34.23 -10.96 8.05
C ASP A 77 -35.49 -11.57 7.39
N THR A 78 -35.33 -12.55 6.48
CA THR A 78 -36.42 -13.20 5.74
C THR A 78 -37.28 -14.16 6.59
N GLY A 79 -36.93 -14.35 7.86
CA GLY A 79 -37.63 -15.23 8.80
C GLY A 79 -36.75 -16.38 9.28
N ILE A 80 -37.39 -17.43 9.78
CA ILE A 80 -36.70 -18.61 10.33
C ILE A 80 -37.57 -19.85 10.18
N ASP A 81 -36.98 -20.92 9.64
CA ASP A 81 -37.54 -22.26 9.71
C ASP A 81 -36.83 -23.05 10.81
N LYS A 82 -37.52 -23.28 11.94
CA LYS A 82 -36.97 -24.01 13.08
C LYS A 82 -36.71 -25.49 12.75
N SER A 83 -37.40 -26.07 11.78
CA SER A 83 -37.20 -27.47 11.39
C SER A 83 -35.83 -27.69 10.71
N MET A 84 -35.26 -26.63 10.14
CA MET A 84 -33.94 -26.61 9.51
C MET A 84 -32.78 -26.38 10.49
N LEU A 85 -33.08 -26.22 11.79
CA LEU A 85 -32.11 -26.01 12.86
C LEU A 85 -32.04 -27.21 13.78
N SER A 86 -30.85 -27.47 14.34
CA SER A 86 -30.72 -28.44 15.43
C SER A 86 -31.67 -28.10 16.58
N SER A 87 -32.33 -29.12 17.12
CA SER A 87 -33.20 -28.99 18.30
C SER A 87 -32.48 -28.38 19.50
N ALA A 88 -31.15 -28.51 19.58
CA ALA A 88 -30.33 -27.87 20.62
C ALA A 88 -30.41 -26.34 20.60
N PHE A 89 -30.77 -25.73 19.47
CA PHE A 89 -30.89 -24.27 19.30
C PHE A 89 -32.31 -23.74 19.52
N HIS A 90 -33.32 -24.62 19.61
CA HIS A 90 -34.71 -24.20 19.71
C HIS A 90 -35.00 -23.43 21.00
N GLU A 91 -34.34 -23.79 22.11
CA GLU A 91 -34.49 -23.10 23.39
C GLU A 91 -33.87 -21.70 23.40
N ASN A 92 -32.86 -21.45 22.55
CA ASN A 92 -32.24 -20.14 22.42
C ASN A 92 -33.12 -19.16 21.63
N ILE A 93 -34.01 -19.64 20.77
CA ILE A 93 -34.93 -18.81 19.98
C ILE A 93 -36.16 -18.48 20.82
N LYS A 94 -36.18 -17.29 21.43
CA LYS A 94 -37.21 -16.91 22.41
C LYS A 94 -38.49 -16.40 21.79
N ASP A 95 -38.39 -15.76 20.64
CA ASP A 95 -39.56 -15.30 19.90
C ASP A 95 -39.26 -15.25 18.41
N ASN A 96 -40.30 -15.38 17.60
CA ASN A 96 -40.24 -15.09 16.17
C ASN A 96 -41.56 -14.44 15.75
N MET A 97 -41.49 -13.29 15.10
CA MET A 97 -42.65 -12.49 14.73
C MET A 97 -42.53 -12.01 13.29
N SER A 98 -43.64 -12.10 12.55
CA SER A 98 -43.73 -11.51 11.22
C SER A 98 -44.26 -10.08 11.29
N PHE A 99 -43.57 -9.18 10.60
CA PHE A 99 -43.98 -7.79 10.45
C PHE A 99 -44.53 -7.48 9.05
N LEU A 100 -44.62 -8.50 8.19
CA LEU A 100 -45.23 -8.40 6.87
C LEU A 100 -46.75 -8.16 6.97
N LEU A 101 -47.35 -7.65 5.90
CA LEU A 101 -48.80 -7.44 5.81
C LEU A 101 -49.56 -8.78 5.90
N ALA A 102 -50.84 -8.74 6.32
CA ALA A 102 -51.60 -9.93 6.69
C ALA A 102 -51.71 -11.01 5.58
N ASP A 103 -51.77 -10.60 4.31
CA ASP A 103 -51.81 -11.52 3.17
C ASP A 103 -50.44 -12.20 2.91
N ASP A 104 -49.36 -11.61 3.43
CA ASP A 104 -47.97 -12.05 3.30
C ASP A 104 -47.42 -12.71 4.57
N ALA A 105 -48.24 -12.82 5.61
CA ALA A 105 -47.85 -13.39 6.91
C ALA A 105 -47.92 -14.92 6.96
N GLN A 106 -48.53 -15.57 5.96
CA GLN A 106 -48.54 -17.02 5.85
C GLN A 106 -47.18 -17.53 5.37
N ASP A 107 -46.67 -18.55 6.06
CA ASP A 107 -45.36 -19.13 5.80
C ASP A 107 -45.38 -19.88 4.46
N SER A 108 -45.00 -19.21 3.36
CA SER A 108 -44.73 -19.86 2.08
C SER A 108 -43.36 -20.56 2.11
N GLY A 109 -43.08 -21.32 3.18
CA GLY A 109 -41.90 -22.16 3.34
C GLY A 109 -41.92 -23.34 2.38
N GLY A 110 -41.88 -23.06 1.08
CA GLY A 110 -41.56 -24.06 0.07
C GLY A 110 -40.09 -24.43 0.20
N LEU A 111 -39.78 -25.71 0.01
CA LEU A 111 -38.43 -26.29 0.00
C LEU A 111 -37.45 -25.63 -1.01
N GLU A 112 -37.92 -24.69 -1.84
CA GLU A 112 -37.20 -24.08 -2.96
C GLU A 112 -36.58 -22.69 -2.65
N GLY A 113 -36.69 -22.19 -1.40
CA GLY A 113 -36.11 -20.90 -0.99
C GLY A 113 -34.63 -20.94 -0.57
N ASN A 114 -33.95 -19.78 -0.59
CA ASN A 114 -32.56 -19.65 -0.11
C ASN A 114 -32.42 -19.76 1.42
N HIS A 115 -33.50 -19.59 2.17
CA HIS A 115 -33.56 -19.65 3.64
C HIS A 115 -32.50 -18.77 4.32
N HIS A 116 -32.35 -17.54 3.83
CA HIS A 116 -31.25 -16.65 4.24
C HIS A 116 -31.30 -16.36 5.75
N GLY A 117 -32.46 -15.95 6.27
CA GLY A 117 -32.64 -15.68 7.69
C GLY A 117 -32.35 -16.91 8.58
N THR A 118 -32.76 -18.11 8.14
CA THR A 118 -32.45 -19.36 8.83
C THR A 118 -30.94 -19.61 8.91
N GLN A 119 -30.21 -19.37 7.81
CA GLN A 119 -28.74 -19.53 7.77
C GLN A 119 -28.02 -18.50 8.65
N VAL A 120 -28.47 -17.25 8.64
CA VAL A 120 -27.96 -16.17 9.51
C VAL A 120 -28.14 -16.55 10.99
N VAL A 121 -29.33 -17.02 11.38
CA VAL A 121 -29.59 -17.46 12.76
C VAL A 121 -28.75 -18.70 13.13
N ALA A 122 -28.64 -19.67 12.21
CA ALA A 122 -27.83 -20.87 12.43
C ALA A 122 -26.34 -20.52 12.66
N LEU A 123 -25.79 -19.61 11.86
CA LEU A 123 -24.41 -19.13 12.00
C LEU A 123 -24.22 -18.39 13.32
N LEU A 124 -25.13 -17.48 13.66
CA LEU A 124 -25.09 -16.71 14.91
C LEU A 124 -25.08 -17.64 16.13
N LEU A 125 -25.98 -18.62 16.18
CA LEU A 125 -26.06 -19.60 17.28
C LEU A 125 -24.90 -20.61 17.26
N SER A 126 -24.25 -20.83 16.12
CA SER A 126 -23.03 -21.63 16.03
C SER A 126 -21.82 -20.93 16.66
N LEU A 127 -21.74 -19.61 16.52
CA LEU A 127 -20.64 -18.80 17.04
C LEU A 127 -20.86 -18.39 18.51
N ALA A 128 -22.11 -18.11 18.90
CA ALA A 128 -22.45 -17.71 20.26
C ALA A 128 -23.65 -18.53 20.80
N PRO A 129 -23.45 -19.81 21.17
CA PRO A 129 -24.54 -20.73 21.52
C PRO A 129 -25.30 -20.40 22.83
N TRP A 130 -24.81 -19.46 23.63
CA TRP A 130 -25.42 -19.04 24.89
C TRP A 130 -26.34 -17.83 24.79
N ILE A 131 -26.52 -17.23 23.61
CA ILE A 131 -27.38 -16.04 23.47
C ILE A 131 -28.87 -16.41 23.40
N HIS A 132 -29.75 -15.43 23.61
CA HIS A 132 -31.15 -15.51 23.21
C HIS A 132 -31.37 -14.75 21.91
N VAL A 133 -31.99 -15.42 20.94
CA VAL A 133 -32.30 -14.86 19.61
C VAL A 133 -33.78 -14.58 19.49
N TYR A 134 -34.09 -13.41 18.94
CA TYR A 134 -35.43 -12.97 18.58
C TYR A 134 -35.45 -12.69 17.08
N VAL A 135 -36.37 -13.31 16.35
CA VAL A 135 -36.39 -13.21 14.88
C VAL A 135 -37.54 -12.34 14.42
N ALA A 136 -37.23 -11.22 13.77
CA ALA A 136 -38.21 -10.39 13.10
C ALA A 136 -38.17 -10.66 11.60
N ARG A 137 -39.24 -11.26 11.06
CA ARG A 137 -39.40 -11.44 9.62
C ARG A 137 -39.84 -10.11 9.00
N VAL A 138 -38.97 -9.55 8.18
CA VAL A 138 -39.14 -8.24 7.51
C VAL A 138 -39.02 -8.32 5.98
N GLY A 139 -38.76 -9.51 5.44
CA GLY A 139 -38.77 -9.82 4.01
C GLY A 139 -39.24 -11.24 3.74
N LYS A 140 -39.39 -11.60 2.47
CA LYS A 140 -39.68 -12.97 2.02
C LYS A 140 -38.41 -13.60 1.46
N ASP A 141 -38.27 -14.92 1.59
CA ASP A 141 -37.16 -15.64 0.97
C ASP A 141 -37.23 -15.51 -0.56
N GLY A 142 -36.12 -15.08 -1.18
CA GLY A 142 -36.03 -14.89 -2.63
C GLY A 142 -36.70 -13.62 -3.17
N ASP A 143 -37.25 -12.76 -2.31
CA ASP A 143 -37.84 -11.47 -2.67
C ASP A 143 -36.87 -10.32 -2.38
N GLU A 144 -36.50 -9.58 -3.42
CA GLU A 144 -35.65 -8.39 -3.35
C GLU A 144 -36.44 -7.11 -2.98
N SER A 145 -37.66 -7.23 -2.46
CA SER A 145 -38.45 -6.09 -1.99
C SER A 145 -38.78 -6.23 -0.51
N MET A 146 -38.12 -5.42 0.33
CA MET A 146 -38.48 -5.25 1.74
C MET A 146 -39.19 -3.92 1.95
N ASP A 147 -40.29 -3.93 2.70
CA ASP A 147 -41.06 -2.72 3.04
C ASP A 147 -40.38 -1.94 4.19
N PRO A 148 -39.93 -0.69 3.97
CA PRO A 148 -39.35 0.17 5.00
C PRO A 148 -40.23 0.34 6.26
N SER A 149 -41.56 0.37 6.11
CA SER A 149 -42.51 0.51 7.22
C SER A 149 -42.50 -0.72 8.13
N CYS A 150 -42.43 -1.91 7.53
CA CYS A 150 -42.33 -3.18 8.24
C CYS A 150 -41.01 -3.27 9.03
N ILE A 151 -39.90 -2.87 8.40
CA ILE A 151 -38.58 -2.80 9.03
C ILE A 151 -38.57 -1.81 10.21
N SER A 152 -39.11 -0.61 10.03
CA SER A 152 -39.18 0.41 11.08
C SER A 152 -39.93 -0.11 12.31
N LYS A 153 -41.08 -0.78 12.11
CA LYS A 153 -41.85 -1.43 13.18
C LYS A 153 -41.06 -2.54 13.85
N ALA A 154 -40.36 -3.38 13.10
CA ALA A 154 -39.54 -4.46 13.63
C ALA A 154 -38.38 -3.96 14.50
N ILE A 155 -37.70 -2.89 14.07
CA ILE A 155 -36.64 -2.25 14.88
C ILE A 155 -37.24 -1.74 16.18
N ARG A 156 -38.33 -0.95 16.13
CA ARG A 156 -39.00 -0.44 17.35
C ARG A 156 -39.44 -1.56 18.28
N TYR A 157 -40.02 -2.64 17.73
CA TYR A 157 -40.46 -3.78 18.52
C TYR A 157 -39.28 -4.49 19.22
N SER A 158 -38.16 -4.63 18.51
CA SER A 158 -36.93 -5.21 19.06
C SER A 158 -36.38 -4.40 20.24
N VAL A 159 -36.57 -3.09 20.22
CA VAL A 159 -36.14 -2.17 21.28
C VAL A 159 -37.13 -2.16 22.45
N GLU A 160 -38.42 -2.01 22.18
CA GLU A 160 -39.44 -1.72 23.19
C GLU A 160 -39.98 -2.97 23.89
N TYR A 161 -40.14 -4.08 23.17
CA TYR A 161 -40.79 -5.29 23.68
C TYR A 161 -39.80 -6.42 23.94
N TRP A 162 -38.88 -6.68 23.00
CA TRP A 162 -37.84 -7.68 23.21
C TRP A 162 -36.67 -7.16 24.04
N ASP A 163 -36.52 -5.84 24.13
CA ASP A 163 -35.42 -5.14 24.83
C ASP A 163 -34.07 -5.79 24.52
N VAL A 164 -33.76 -5.97 23.23
CA VAL A 164 -32.52 -6.65 22.83
C VAL A 164 -31.29 -5.80 23.16
N HIS A 165 -30.09 -6.40 23.12
CA HIS A 165 -28.82 -5.67 23.25
C HIS A 165 -28.23 -5.34 21.87
N VAL A 166 -28.35 -6.30 20.95
CA VAL A 166 -27.79 -6.22 19.59
C VAL A 166 -28.90 -6.41 18.56
N ILE A 167 -28.85 -5.66 17.46
CA ILE A 167 -29.70 -5.85 16.27
C ILE A 167 -28.78 -6.17 15.09
N SER A 168 -29.02 -7.28 14.41
CA SER A 168 -28.29 -7.73 13.22
C SER A 168 -29.16 -7.56 11.98
N MET A 169 -28.66 -6.84 10.97
CA MET A 169 -29.35 -6.53 9.71
C MET A 169 -28.49 -6.94 8.52
N SER A 170 -28.74 -8.13 7.98
CA SER A 170 -27.97 -8.69 6.86
C SER A 170 -28.54 -8.30 5.48
N TRP A 171 -29.05 -7.08 5.35
CA TRP A 171 -29.71 -6.52 4.15
C TRP A 171 -29.40 -5.03 4.01
N GLY A 172 -29.71 -4.43 2.85
CA GLY A 172 -29.51 -3.01 2.62
C GLY A 172 -30.21 -2.44 1.39
N PHE A 173 -30.53 -1.15 1.43
CA PHE A 173 -31.16 -0.34 0.39
C PHE A 173 -30.16 0.60 -0.29
N ARG A 174 -30.47 0.99 -1.53
CA ARG A 174 -29.73 2.04 -2.28
C ARG A 174 -29.92 3.44 -1.71
N ARG A 175 -31.09 3.70 -1.13
CA ARG A 175 -31.52 5.02 -0.68
C ARG A 175 -31.86 4.95 0.81
N GLU A 176 -31.68 6.08 1.48
CA GLU A 176 -32.12 6.24 2.86
C GLU A 176 -33.65 6.28 2.94
N HIS A 177 -34.19 5.65 3.98
CA HIS A 177 -35.60 5.67 4.30
C HIS A 177 -35.80 6.28 5.69
N GLU A 178 -36.42 7.46 5.76
CA GLU A 178 -36.56 8.27 6.98
C GLU A 178 -37.17 7.47 8.16
N CYS A 179 -38.21 6.68 7.90
CA CYS A 179 -38.84 5.85 8.94
C CYS A 179 -37.89 4.80 9.55
N ILE A 180 -36.94 4.27 8.78
CA ILE A 180 -35.91 3.35 9.26
C ILE A 180 -34.85 4.16 10.02
N SER A 181 -34.41 5.31 9.49
CA SER A 181 -33.45 6.20 10.16
C SER A 181 -33.93 6.62 11.55
N ASP A 182 -35.21 6.95 11.69
CA ASP A 182 -35.80 7.32 12.98
C ASP A 182 -35.86 6.16 13.96
N ALA A 183 -36.17 4.95 13.47
CA ALA A 183 -36.15 3.75 14.31
C ALA A 183 -34.73 3.40 14.77
N ILE A 184 -33.73 3.58 13.92
CA ILE A 184 -32.30 3.39 14.24
C ILE A 184 -31.84 4.42 15.27
N ARG A 185 -32.18 5.71 15.11
CA ARG A 185 -31.86 6.74 16.10
C ARG A 185 -32.51 6.47 17.46
N LEU A 186 -33.76 6.01 17.46
CA LEU A 186 -34.43 5.56 18.69
C LEU A 186 -33.66 4.40 19.34
N ALA A 187 -33.32 3.37 18.57
CA ALA A 187 -32.55 2.23 19.08
C ALA A 187 -31.19 2.69 19.63
N HIS A 188 -30.49 3.57 18.93
CA HIS A 188 -29.22 4.15 19.40
C HIS A 188 -29.38 4.91 20.72
N SER A 189 -30.45 5.72 20.87
CA SER A 189 -30.75 6.46 22.11
C SER A 189 -31.08 5.56 23.31
N LYS A 190 -31.32 4.26 23.07
CA LYS A 190 -31.58 3.22 24.06
C LYS A 190 -30.39 2.27 24.22
N ASP A 191 -29.20 2.71 23.83
CA ASP A 191 -27.94 1.97 23.89
C ASP A 191 -27.99 0.60 23.20
N LYS A 192 -28.69 0.53 22.06
CA LYS A 192 -28.74 -0.68 21.23
C LYS A 192 -27.59 -0.67 20.23
N ILE A 193 -26.85 -1.77 20.16
CA ILE A 193 -25.75 -1.94 19.20
C ILE A 193 -26.33 -2.53 17.92
N MET A 194 -26.08 -1.87 16.79
CA MET A 194 -26.64 -2.27 15.50
C MET A 194 -25.53 -2.58 14.51
N PHE A 195 -25.61 -3.75 13.86
CA PHE A 195 -24.71 -4.16 12.79
C PHE A 195 -25.47 -4.29 11.48
N ALA A 196 -24.89 -3.82 10.38
CA ALA A 196 -25.46 -3.99 9.05
C ALA A 196 -24.42 -4.36 8.01
N ALA A 197 -24.83 -5.18 7.04
CA ALA A 197 -24.00 -5.61 5.92
C ALA A 197 -23.63 -4.44 5.02
N ALA A 198 -22.35 -4.33 4.63
CA ALA A 198 -21.86 -3.21 3.85
C ALA A 198 -22.46 -3.17 2.44
N SER A 199 -22.16 -4.19 1.62
CA SER A 199 -22.68 -4.44 0.27
C SER A 199 -21.96 -5.67 -0.33
N ASN A 200 -22.58 -6.37 -1.29
CA ASN A 200 -21.92 -7.39 -2.12
C ASN A 200 -21.69 -6.91 -3.57
N GLU A 201 -21.85 -5.62 -3.84
CA GLU A 201 -21.80 -5.06 -5.22
C GLU A 201 -20.42 -4.53 -5.63
N GLY A 202 -19.40 -4.68 -4.79
CA GLY A 202 -18.09 -4.11 -5.05
C GLY A 202 -18.15 -2.58 -5.20
N ALA A 203 -17.34 -2.05 -6.12
CA ALA A 203 -17.28 -0.62 -6.44
C ALA A 203 -18.42 -0.12 -7.35
N ASN A 204 -19.40 -0.97 -7.69
CA ASN A 204 -20.43 -0.65 -8.69
C ASN A 204 -21.53 0.28 -8.16
N LEU A 205 -21.54 0.61 -6.86
CA LEU A 205 -22.54 1.48 -6.24
C LEU A 205 -22.05 2.92 -6.05
N PRO A 206 -22.84 3.94 -6.45
CA PRO A 206 -22.50 5.34 -6.21
C PRO A 206 -22.32 5.68 -4.72
N ALA A 207 -23.12 5.06 -3.83
CA ALA A 207 -23.09 5.29 -2.40
C ALA A 207 -21.94 4.55 -1.66
N ARG A 208 -21.11 3.77 -2.38
CA ARG A 208 -20.13 2.79 -1.88
C ARG A 208 -20.76 1.75 -0.92
N VAL A 209 -21.34 2.14 0.22
CA VAL A 209 -22.00 1.27 1.21
C VAL A 209 -23.53 1.45 1.18
N THR A 210 -24.28 0.39 1.48
CA THR A 210 -25.76 0.42 1.51
C THR A 210 -26.32 1.08 2.77
N PHE A 211 -27.55 1.58 2.70
CA PHE A 211 -28.33 1.98 3.87
C PHE A 211 -28.98 0.73 4.49
N PRO A 212 -28.94 0.48 5.81
CA PRO A 212 -28.56 1.40 6.87
C PRO A 212 -27.09 1.34 7.32
N ALA A 213 -26.26 0.49 6.71
CA ALA A 213 -24.83 0.39 7.06
C ALA A 213 -24.04 1.70 6.87
N SER A 214 -24.56 2.61 6.05
CA SER A 214 -24.00 3.96 5.87
C SER A 214 -24.28 4.93 7.02
N MET A 215 -25.26 4.65 7.90
CA MET A 215 -25.63 5.53 9.02
C MET A 215 -24.56 5.54 10.12
N GLN A 216 -24.35 6.70 10.74
CA GLN A 216 -23.35 6.85 11.78
C GLN A 216 -23.68 5.97 13.00
N GLU A 217 -24.95 5.79 13.34
CA GLU A 217 -25.44 5.02 14.47
C GLU A 217 -25.21 3.50 14.31
N VAL A 218 -24.97 3.03 13.08
CA VAL A 218 -24.85 1.62 12.71
C VAL A 218 -23.38 1.25 12.48
N ILE A 219 -22.97 0.07 12.94
CA ILE A 219 -21.64 -0.48 12.68
C ILE A 219 -21.70 -1.24 11.36
N CYS A 220 -21.06 -0.69 10.33
CA CYS A 220 -20.91 -1.29 9.01
C CYS A 220 -19.97 -2.49 9.04
N VAL A 221 -20.36 -3.62 8.45
CA VAL A 221 -19.56 -4.86 8.43
C VAL A 221 -19.27 -5.31 7.00
N ASN A 222 -17.98 -5.39 6.68
CA ASN A 222 -17.45 -5.92 5.43
C ASN A 222 -17.02 -7.40 5.60
N SER A 223 -16.85 -8.10 4.48
CA SER A 223 -16.46 -9.51 4.44
C SER A 223 -14.96 -9.69 4.25
N CYS A 224 -14.36 -10.70 4.87
CA CYS A 224 -13.01 -11.13 4.54
C CYS A 224 -12.89 -12.66 4.57
N ASP A 225 -11.77 -13.16 4.05
CA ASP A 225 -11.36 -14.54 4.29
C ASP A 225 -10.82 -14.70 5.73
N GLY A 226 -10.47 -15.93 6.12
CA GLY A 226 -9.98 -16.21 7.46
C GLY A 226 -8.58 -15.67 7.81
N TYR A 227 -7.88 -15.03 6.86
CA TYR A 227 -6.62 -14.32 7.11
C TYR A 227 -6.81 -12.79 7.14
N GLY A 228 -8.03 -12.30 6.91
CA GLY A 228 -8.33 -10.87 6.88
C GLY A 228 -8.22 -10.24 5.50
N ASN A 229 -7.97 -11.01 4.43
CA ASN A 229 -7.97 -10.48 3.07
C ASN A 229 -9.39 -10.08 2.69
N SER A 230 -9.58 -8.84 2.22
CA SER A 230 -10.89 -8.33 1.82
C SER A 230 -11.51 -9.20 0.72
N SER A 231 -12.81 -9.47 0.85
CA SER A 231 -13.59 -10.05 -0.24
C SER A 231 -13.73 -9.10 -1.42
N ASP A 232 -13.66 -9.64 -2.64
CA ASP A 232 -13.72 -8.86 -3.89
C ASP A 232 -15.06 -8.13 -4.09
N PHE A 233 -16.13 -8.64 -3.47
CA PHE A 233 -17.47 -8.07 -3.53
C PHE A 233 -17.71 -6.97 -2.49
N ASN A 234 -16.75 -6.70 -1.59
CA ASN A 234 -16.87 -5.59 -0.66
C ASN A 234 -16.87 -4.25 -1.40
N PRO A 235 -17.62 -3.26 -0.90
CA PRO A 235 -17.43 -1.92 -1.38
C PRO A 235 -16.03 -1.38 -1.02
N PRO A 236 -15.45 -0.48 -1.82
CA PRO A 236 -14.17 0.12 -1.51
C PRO A 236 -14.18 0.78 -0.12
N PRO A 237 -13.08 0.70 0.65
CA PRO A 237 -13.02 1.28 1.98
C PRO A 237 -13.30 2.78 1.93
N ARG A 238 -14.07 3.27 2.90
CA ARG A 238 -14.47 4.67 3.03
C ARG A 238 -13.47 5.42 3.91
N GLU A 239 -13.10 6.62 3.50
CA GLU A 239 -12.25 7.52 4.31
C GLU A 239 -13.02 8.08 5.51
N GLY A 240 -12.30 8.38 6.59
CA GLY A 240 -12.88 9.03 7.78
C GLY A 240 -13.82 8.15 8.61
N VAL A 241 -13.97 6.85 8.29
CA VAL A 241 -14.75 5.88 9.06
C VAL A 241 -13.97 4.58 9.28
N PHE A 242 -14.36 3.81 10.29
CA PHE A 242 -13.76 2.50 10.55
C PHE A 242 -14.41 1.44 9.64
N ASN A 243 -13.64 0.90 8.69
CA ASN A 243 -14.09 -0.13 7.75
C ASN A 243 -13.92 -1.53 8.34
N PHE A 244 -14.70 -1.91 9.35
CA PHE A 244 -14.58 -3.22 9.97
C PHE A 244 -14.86 -4.37 8.99
N SER A 245 -14.06 -5.42 9.08
CA SER A 245 -14.26 -6.67 8.35
C SER A 245 -14.09 -7.88 9.26
N THR A 246 -14.82 -8.96 8.97
CA THR A 246 -14.66 -10.25 9.65
C THR A 246 -15.01 -11.37 8.67
N LEU A 247 -14.82 -12.62 9.09
CA LEU A 247 -15.05 -13.80 8.26
C LEU A 247 -16.44 -13.76 7.62
N GLY A 248 -16.46 -13.61 6.30
CA GLY A 248 -17.67 -13.63 5.48
C GLY A 248 -17.53 -14.53 4.26
N GLU A 249 -16.38 -15.16 4.03
CA GLU A 249 -16.17 -16.16 2.98
C GLU A 249 -16.15 -17.58 3.52
N ALA A 250 -16.78 -18.49 2.77
CA ALA A 250 -16.77 -19.93 3.03
C ALA A 250 -17.18 -20.31 4.47
N VAL A 251 -18.10 -19.52 5.04
CA VAL A 251 -18.63 -19.59 6.40
C VAL A 251 -19.50 -20.84 6.54
N ILE A 252 -19.43 -21.53 7.68
CA ILE A 252 -20.20 -22.74 7.95
C ILE A 252 -21.08 -22.56 9.20
N ALA A 253 -22.39 -22.69 9.03
CA ALA A 253 -23.32 -22.80 10.14
C ALA A 253 -23.37 -24.26 10.63
N LYS A 254 -22.53 -24.60 11.62
CA LYS A 254 -22.49 -25.96 12.18
C LYS A 254 -23.83 -26.29 12.84
N LYS A 255 -24.33 -27.52 12.68
CA LYS A 255 -25.59 -28.03 13.28
C LYS A 255 -26.90 -27.46 12.69
N SER A 256 -26.91 -26.97 11.46
CA SER A 256 -28.17 -26.98 10.67
C SER A 256 -28.47 -28.43 10.22
N THR A 257 -29.75 -28.79 10.06
CA THR A 257 -30.15 -30.05 9.41
C THR A 257 -30.04 -29.98 7.89
N LEU A 258 -29.76 -28.80 7.34
CA LEU A 258 -29.34 -28.60 5.95
C LEU A 258 -27.94 -29.22 5.76
N GLU A 259 -27.66 -29.83 4.60
CA GLU A 259 -26.30 -30.28 4.28
C GLU A 259 -25.31 -29.12 4.51
N PRO A 260 -24.11 -29.36 5.08
CA PRO A 260 -23.16 -28.32 5.44
C PRO A 260 -22.69 -27.58 4.17
N LYS A 261 -23.42 -26.53 3.81
CA LYS A 261 -23.11 -25.61 2.72
C LYS A 261 -22.27 -24.47 3.28
N ARG A 262 -21.16 -24.20 2.62
CA ARG A 262 -20.35 -23.01 2.92
C ARG A 262 -20.93 -21.81 2.19
N LEU A 263 -21.05 -20.71 2.92
CA LEU A 263 -21.79 -19.51 2.52
C LEU A 263 -20.82 -18.33 2.47
N THR A 264 -21.05 -17.41 1.52
CA THR A 264 -20.17 -16.26 1.30
C THR A 264 -21.01 -14.99 1.10
N GLY A 265 -20.62 -13.90 1.77
CA GLY A 265 -21.27 -12.59 1.66
C GLY A 265 -21.06 -11.70 2.89
N THR A 266 -21.21 -10.38 2.72
CA THR A 266 -21.25 -9.42 3.84
C THR A 266 -22.41 -9.69 4.80
N SER A 267 -23.48 -10.31 4.31
CA SER A 267 -24.60 -10.84 5.09
C SER A 267 -24.24 -11.95 6.07
N PHE A 268 -23.13 -12.68 5.84
CA PHE A 268 -22.60 -13.68 6.77
C PHE A 268 -21.50 -13.12 7.69
N ALA A 269 -20.76 -12.10 7.23
CA ALA A 269 -19.86 -11.34 8.09
C ALA A 269 -20.61 -10.58 9.21
N THR A 270 -21.79 -10.05 8.90
CA THR A 270 -22.63 -9.28 9.84
C THR A 270 -23.03 -10.06 11.10
N PRO A 271 -23.64 -11.26 11.02
CA PRO A 271 -23.93 -12.06 12.21
C PRO A 271 -22.66 -12.57 12.91
N ALA A 272 -21.54 -12.74 12.20
CA ALA A 272 -20.26 -13.05 12.85
C ALA A 272 -19.76 -11.89 13.71
N ALA A 273 -19.86 -10.64 13.24
CA ALA A 273 -19.56 -9.45 14.04
C ALA A 273 -20.52 -9.30 15.23
N ALA A 274 -21.82 -9.57 15.03
CA ALA A 274 -22.80 -9.59 16.11
C ALA A 274 -22.47 -10.67 17.17
N ALA A 275 -22.01 -11.86 16.76
CA ALA A 275 -21.57 -12.92 17.66
C ALA A 275 -20.32 -12.53 18.47
N ILE A 276 -19.36 -11.84 17.84
CA ILE A 276 -18.19 -11.27 18.54
C ILE A 276 -18.65 -10.30 19.63
N ALA A 277 -19.49 -9.32 19.28
CA ALA A 277 -20.00 -8.33 20.23
C ALA A 277 -20.79 -8.99 21.38
N ALA A 278 -21.63 -9.98 21.05
CA ALA A 278 -22.41 -10.72 22.04
C ALA A 278 -21.54 -11.56 22.98
N SER A 279 -20.45 -12.13 22.48
CA SER A 279 -19.48 -12.87 23.30
C SER A 279 -18.78 -11.96 24.30
N ILE A 280 -18.45 -10.73 23.90
CA ILE A 280 -17.88 -9.72 24.80
C ILE A 280 -18.90 -9.26 25.85
N LEU A 281 -20.16 -9.05 25.45
CA LEU A 281 -21.26 -8.72 26.37
C LEU A 281 -21.49 -9.85 27.39
N GLU A 282 -21.49 -11.10 26.94
CA GLU A 282 -21.62 -12.27 27.81
C GLU A 282 -20.47 -12.30 28.81
N PHE A 283 -19.23 -12.13 28.33
CA PHE A 283 -18.05 -12.08 29.19
C PHE A 283 -18.21 -11.03 30.29
N ALA A 284 -18.63 -9.80 29.93
CA ALA A 284 -18.78 -8.67 30.84
C ALA A 284 -19.97 -8.80 31.83
N THR A 285 -20.96 -9.65 31.54
CA THR A 285 -22.19 -9.78 32.35
C THR A 285 -22.17 -10.98 33.31
N GLN A 286 -21.15 -11.84 33.23
CA GLN A 286 -21.00 -13.00 34.10
C GLN A 286 -20.70 -12.65 35.58
N LYS A 287 -21.32 -13.39 36.51
CA LYS A 287 -21.35 -13.11 37.97
C LYS A 287 -20.00 -12.99 38.66
N GLN A 288 -18.94 -13.61 38.15
CA GLN A 288 -17.59 -13.47 38.73
C GLN A 288 -16.97 -12.07 38.53
N ILE A 289 -17.44 -11.29 37.55
CA ILE A 289 -17.02 -9.89 37.32
C ILE A 289 -17.89 -8.90 38.14
N LEU A 290 -19.07 -9.33 38.58
CA LEU A 290 -20.16 -8.50 39.12
C LEU A 290 -19.99 -8.00 40.58
N LYS A 291 -18.79 -7.98 41.17
CA LYS A 291 -18.60 -7.33 42.48
C LYS A 291 -17.87 -5.99 42.46
N GLU A 292 -17.10 -5.68 41.42
CA GLU A 292 -16.23 -4.48 41.42
C GLU A 292 -16.26 -3.66 40.11
N GLN A 293 -16.97 -4.07 39.05
CA GLN A 293 -16.86 -3.46 37.71
C GLN A 293 -18.20 -3.19 36.98
N GLU A 294 -19.20 -2.60 37.64
CA GLU A 294 -20.45 -2.12 36.97
C GLU A 294 -20.17 -1.08 35.87
N GLU A 295 -19.01 -0.44 35.90
CA GLU A 295 -18.54 0.46 34.85
C GLU A 295 -18.26 -0.28 33.53
N LEU A 296 -17.62 -1.46 33.58
CA LEU A 296 -17.34 -2.28 32.41
C LEU A 296 -18.64 -2.68 31.70
N LYS A 297 -19.60 -3.22 32.45
CA LYS A 297 -20.90 -3.66 31.93
C LYS A 297 -21.66 -2.54 31.23
N ARG A 298 -21.67 -1.34 31.82
CA ARG A 298 -22.34 -0.17 31.22
C ARG A 298 -21.68 0.27 29.91
N HIS A 299 -20.36 0.36 29.86
CA HIS A 299 -19.67 0.86 28.67
C HIS A 299 -19.67 -0.14 27.52
N VAL A 300 -19.51 -1.44 27.78
CA VAL A 300 -19.52 -2.47 26.72
C VAL A 300 -20.88 -2.55 26.02
N ALA A 301 -21.96 -2.22 26.73
CA ALA A 301 -23.31 -2.21 26.19
C ALA A 301 -23.61 -1.03 25.25
N THR A 302 -22.78 0.02 25.23
CA THR A 302 -22.98 1.15 24.31
C THR A 302 -22.26 0.93 22.99
N LYS A 303 -22.75 1.60 21.94
CA LYS A 303 -22.07 1.62 20.64
C LYS A 303 -20.64 2.16 20.77
N ASP A 304 -20.43 3.23 21.54
CA ASP A 304 -19.11 3.85 21.71
C ASP A 304 -18.10 2.89 22.36
N GLY A 305 -18.49 2.23 23.45
CA GLY A 305 -17.63 1.25 24.10
C GLY A 305 -17.36 0.05 23.20
N MET A 306 -18.37 -0.44 22.48
CA MET A 306 -18.16 -1.52 21.51
C MET A 306 -17.22 -1.11 20.37
N MET A 307 -17.33 0.11 19.85
CA MET A 307 -16.42 0.64 18.83
C MET A 307 -14.96 0.67 19.34
N LYS A 308 -14.71 1.11 20.57
CA LYS A 308 -13.36 1.08 21.19
C LYS A 308 -12.78 -0.33 21.20
N LEU A 309 -13.61 -1.32 21.55
CA LEU A 309 -13.20 -2.72 21.58
C LEU A 309 -12.95 -3.28 20.17
N LEU A 310 -13.82 -2.99 19.21
CA LEU A 310 -13.66 -3.41 17.80
C LEU A 310 -12.37 -2.83 17.20
N VAL A 311 -12.08 -1.55 17.45
CA VAL A 311 -10.81 -0.93 17.03
C VAL A 311 -9.63 -1.63 17.69
N ALA A 312 -9.68 -1.85 19.01
CA ALA A 312 -8.57 -2.45 19.74
C ALA A 312 -8.31 -3.93 19.41
N MET A 313 -9.29 -4.64 18.85
CA MET A 313 -9.15 -6.03 18.38
C MET A 313 -8.85 -6.14 16.90
N SER A 314 -8.77 -5.02 16.17
CA SER A 314 -8.64 -5.04 14.72
C SER A 314 -7.20 -4.96 14.24
N GLU A 315 -6.93 -5.60 13.11
CA GLU A 315 -5.70 -5.46 12.33
C GLU A 315 -6.02 -4.76 11.00
N PRO A 316 -5.30 -3.69 10.62
CA PRO A 316 -5.49 -3.06 9.32
C PRO A 316 -5.00 -3.98 8.18
N VAL A 317 -5.88 -4.32 7.25
CA VAL A 317 -5.58 -5.12 6.06
C VAL A 317 -6.28 -4.52 4.85
N SER A 318 -5.51 -4.08 3.84
CA SER A 318 -6.05 -3.55 2.56
C SER A 318 -7.12 -2.45 2.72
N GLY A 319 -6.95 -1.55 3.70
CA GLY A 319 -7.91 -0.47 3.98
C GLY A 319 -9.12 -0.86 4.85
N PHE A 320 -9.20 -2.13 5.27
CA PHE A 320 -10.19 -2.63 6.22
C PHE A 320 -9.58 -2.91 7.59
N MET A 321 -10.43 -3.07 8.59
CA MET A 321 -10.07 -3.36 9.98
C MET A 321 -10.56 -4.76 10.33
N TYR A 322 -9.70 -5.74 10.07
CA TYR A 322 -9.98 -7.15 10.28
C TYR A 322 -10.09 -7.48 11.77
N LEU A 323 -11.26 -7.92 12.21
CA LEU A 323 -11.54 -8.23 13.61
C LEU A 323 -10.85 -9.53 14.05
N ARG A 324 -9.94 -9.42 15.02
CA ARG A 324 -9.24 -10.53 15.69
C ARG A 324 -9.65 -10.60 17.16
N PRO A 325 -10.84 -11.14 17.48
CA PRO A 325 -11.36 -11.13 18.85
C PRO A 325 -10.45 -11.88 19.85
N TRP A 326 -9.71 -12.88 19.39
CA TRP A 326 -8.68 -13.58 20.16
C TRP A 326 -7.50 -12.70 20.58
N ASP A 327 -7.36 -11.48 20.04
CA ASP A 327 -6.41 -10.54 20.61
C ASP A 327 -6.89 -9.96 21.93
N LEU A 328 -8.19 -9.74 22.14
CA LEU A 328 -8.69 -9.17 23.40
C LEU A 328 -8.71 -10.19 24.54
N ILE A 329 -9.19 -11.39 24.25
CA ILE A 329 -9.35 -12.48 25.23
C ILE A 329 -8.51 -13.67 24.73
N LYS A 330 -7.34 -13.88 25.35
CA LYS A 330 -6.38 -14.95 25.01
C LYS A 330 -6.48 -16.12 25.98
N CYS A 331 -6.33 -17.33 25.45
CA CYS A 331 -6.27 -18.56 26.23
C CYS A 331 -5.19 -19.49 25.67
N ASP A 332 -4.00 -19.51 26.28
CA ASP A 332 -2.84 -20.27 25.78
C ASP A 332 -2.88 -21.76 26.17
N SER A 333 -3.86 -22.17 26.98
CA SER A 333 -4.02 -23.56 27.39
C SER A 333 -4.53 -24.43 26.23
N GLY A 334 -3.76 -25.43 25.83
CA GLY A 334 -4.17 -26.43 24.83
C GLY A 334 -5.30 -27.37 25.26
N THR A 335 -5.97 -27.13 26.40
CA THR A 335 -7.08 -27.97 26.89
C THR A 335 -8.43 -27.28 26.64
N PRO A 336 -9.48 -28.01 26.18
CA PRO A 336 -10.80 -27.44 25.87
C PRO A 336 -11.53 -26.82 27.07
N ASN A 337 -11.21 -27.24 28.30
CA ASN A 337 -11.91 -26.85 29.53
C ASN A 337 -11.05 -25.95 30.45
N CYS A 338 -10.30 -24.98 29.92
CA CYS A 338 -9.48 -24.15 30.81
C CYS A 338 -10.32 -23.21 31.68
N SER A 339 -10.25 -23.44 32.99
CA SER A 339 -10.73 -22.52 34.02
C SER A 339 -9.70 -21.42 34.34
N CYS A 340 -9.05 -20.87 33.31
CA CYS A 340 -7.92 -19.93 33.40
C CYS A 340 -8.33 -18.60 34.08
N LYS A 341 -8.42 -18.58 35.41
CA LYS A 341 -8.77 -17.39 36.21
C LYS A 341 -7.83 -16.21 35.96
N SER A 342 -6.56 -16.47 35.64
CA SER A 342 -5.56 -15.45 35.27
C SER A 342 -5.88 -14.79 33.93
N CYS A 343 -6.05 -15.56 32.85
CA CYS A 343 -6.41 -15.05 31.52
C CYS A 343 -7.66 -14.16 31.56
N ARG A 344 -8.61 -14.52 32.42
CA ARG A 344 -9.84 -13.75 32.61
C ARG A 344 -9.61 -12.40 33.29
N LYS A 345 -8.78 -12.36 34.35
CA LYS A 345 -8.39 -11.12 35.02
C LYS A 345 -7.60 -10.20 34.09
N ASP A 346 -6.71 -10.78 33.28
CA ASP A 346 -5.92 -10.03 32.31
C ASP A 346 -6.81 -9.44 31.20
N ALA A 347 -7.75 -10.25 30.69
CA ALA A 347 -8.76 -9.79 29.74
C ALA A 347 -9.63 -8.67 30.34
N GLU A 348 -10.10 -8.81 31.58
CA GLU A 348 -10.88 -7.78 32.27
C GLU A 348 -10.11 -6.46 32.42
N ALA A 349 -8.87 -6.51 32.91
CA ALA A 349 -8.00 -5.34 33.04
C ALA A 349 -7.76 -4.67 31.69
N ARG A 350 -7.55 -5.47 30.63
CA ARG A 350 -7.35 -4.97 29.27
C ARG A 350 -8.60 -4.31 28.70
N LEU A 351 -9.77 -4.92 28.85
CA LEU A 351 -11.04 -4.35 28.38
C LEU A 351 -11.30 -3.00 29.06
N LEU A 352 -11.09 -2.91 30.39
CA LEU A 352 -11.19 -1.65 31.13
C LEU A 352 -10.20 -0.59 30.63
N GLN A 353 -8.95 -0.98 30.37
CA GLN A 353 -7.96 -0.06 29.84
C GLN A 353 -8.36 0.48 28.46
N ILE A 354 -8.93 -0.35 27.60
CA ILE A 354 -9.39 0.07 26.27
C ILE A 354 -10.57 1.02 26.38
N LEU A 355 -11.55 0.71 27.22
CA LEU A 355 -12.77 1.53 27.37
C LEU A 355 -12.49 2.92 27.95
N LYS A 356 -11.43 3.05 28.75
CA LYS A 356 -10.96 4.34 29.29
C LYS A 356 -10.24 5.22 28.27
N ARG A 357 -9.83 4.69 27.12
CA ARG A 357 -9.17 5.47 26.06
C ARG A 357 -10.21 6.16 25.18
N ASP A 358 -9.82 7.27 24.57
CA ASP A 358 -10.62 7.90 23.52
C ASP A 358 -10.54 7.08 22.23
N LEU A 359 -11.60 7.16 21.43
CA LEU A 359 -11.60 6.58 20.09
C LEU A 359 -10.57 7.31 19.22
N PRO A 360 -9.66 6.59 18.54
CA PRO A 360 -8.67 7.22 17.67
C PRO A 360 -9.33 8.05 16.56
N SER A 361 -8.75 9.21 16.24
CA SER A 361 -9.20 10.01 15.08
C SER A 361 -9.00 9.24 13.78
N VAL A 362 -10.03 9.25 12.93
CA VAL A 362 -10.02 8.67 11.58
C VAL A 362 -9.69 9.74 10.51
N ALA A 363 -9.67 11.03 10.88
CA ALA A 363 -9.33 12.11 9.97
C ALA A 363 -7.82 12.09 9.64
N GLY A 364 -7.48 12.09 8.35
CA GLY A 364 -6.09 12.11 7.87
C GLY A 364 -5.38 10.75 7.81
N ARG A 365 -6.08 9.65 8.14
CA ARG A 365 -5.56 8.30 7.84
C ARG A 365 -5.94 7.92 6.42
N THR A 366 -5.11 8.31 5.44
CA THR A 366 -5.03 7.53 4.21
C THR A 366 -4.61 6.12 4.62
N PRO A 367 -5.40 5.07 4.31
CA PRO A 367 -4.89 3.73 4.46
C PRO A 367 -3.71 3.63 3.49
N PHE A 368 -2.50 3.51 4.04
CA PHE A 368 -1.39 2.96 3.27
C PHE A 368 -1.90 1.61 2.73
N LEU A 369 -2.21 1.56 1.43
CA LEU A 369 -2.34 0.31 0.68
C LEU A 369 -1.08 -0.48 1.02
N GLY A 370 -1.28 -1.71 1.54
CA GLY A 370 -0.30 -2.45 2.34
C GLY A 370 1.15 -2.22 1.93
N LEU A 371 2.00 -1.89 2.91
CA LEU A 371 3.44 -1.95 2.69
C LEU A 371 3.74 -3.33 2.07
N PRO A 372 4.46 -3.38 0.94
CA PRO A 372 4.86 -4.66 0.36
C PRO A 372 5.66 -5.46 1.40
N ASP A 373 5.65 -6.79 1.25
CA ASP A 373 6.51 -7.69 2.03
C ASP A 373 7.91 -7.10 2.18
N ARG A 374 8.50 -7.23 3.38
CA ARG A 374 9.82 -6.72 3.75
C ARG A 374 10.77 -6.76 2.55
N ILE A 375 11.05 -5.60 1.96
CA ILE A 375 12.00 -5.49 0.85
C ILE A 375 13.37 -5.83 1.43
N SER A 376 13.80 -7.07 1.24
CA SER A 376 15.01 -7.62 1.87
C SER A 376 16.28 -6.86 1.47
N SER A 377 16.27 -6.19 0.32
CA SER A 377 17.33 -5.29 -0.14
C SER A 377 17.33 -3.90 0.52
N ALA A 378 16.23 -3.48 1.16
CA ALA A 378 16.09 -2.19 1.85
C ALA A 378 16.48 -2.26 3.34
N ALA A 379 16.67 -3.46 3.90
CA ALA A 379 17.15 -3.62 5.27
C ALA A 379 18.54 -2.98 5.45
N PHE A 380 18.78 -2.34 6.60
CA PHE A 380 20.07 -1.69 6.90
C PHE A 380 21.25 -2.68 6.80
N ASP A 381 21.03 -3.94 7.15
CA ASP A 381 21.98 -5.05 7.13
C ASP A 381 21.89 -5.94 5.87
N ALA A 382 21.18 -5.49 4.84
CA ALA A 382 21.02 -6.25 3.60
C ALA A 382 22.37 -6.67 3.01
N LYS A 383 22.48 -7.91 2.54
CA LYS A 383 23.71 -8.43 1.92
C LYS A 383 24.18 -7.59 0.73
N SER A 384 23.25 -6.98 0.00
CA SER A 384 23.54 -6.02 -1.08
C SER A 384 24.22 -4.73 -0.61
N ARG A 385 24.05 -4.35 0.66
CA ARG A 385 24.61 -3.15 1.29
C ARG A 385 25.92 -3.39 2.04
N GLN A 386 26.40 -4.63 2.18
CA GLN A 386 27.65 -4.95 2.89
C GLN A 386 28.91 -4.29 2.32
N ASN A 387 28.88 -3.85 1.06
CA ASN A 387 29.99 -3.16 0.39
C ASN A 387 29.80 -1.63 0.31
N THR A 388 28.81 -1.05 1.00
CA THR A 388 28.66 0.41 1.03
C THR A 388 29.82 1.06 1.80
N SER A 389 30.38 2.12 1.24
CA SER A 389 31.48 2.87 1.85
C SER A 389 31.06 3.41 3.23
N SER A 390 31.84 3.11 4.26
CA SER A 390 31.70 3.69 5.60
C SER A 390 32.65 4.89 5.77
N CYS A 391 32.37 5.75 6.75
CA CYS A 391 33.35 6.76 7.16
C CYS A 391 34.64 6.08 7.60
N LEU A 392 35.79 6.66 7.23
CA LEU A 392 37.09 6.17 7.69
C LEU A 392 37.17 6.29 9.23
N PRO A 393 37.93 5.40 9.90
CA PRO A 393 38.25 5.57 11.31
C PRO A 393 38.70 6.99 11.61
N ASN A 394 38.29 7.53 12.77
CA ASN A 394 38.59 8.88 13.23
C ASN A 394 38.05 10.04 12.38
N THR A 395 37.29 9.78 11.30
CA THR A 395 36.62 10.85 10.53
C THR A 395 35.16 10.99 10.93
N ARG A 396 34.62 12.21 10.90
CA ARG A 396 33.20 12.52 11.17
C ARG A 396 32.71 12.07 12.55
N VAL A 397 33.63 11.84 13.50
CA VAL A 397 33.32 11.26 14.82
C VAL A 397 32.24 12.06 15.53
N LYS A 398 32.36 13.39 15.55
CA LYS A 398 31.39 14.27 16.20
C LYS A 398 29.98 14.17 15.58
N VAL A 399 29.90 14.13 14.25
CA VAL A 399 28.61 14.01 13.53
C VAL A 399 27.98 12.64 13.80
N LEU A 400 28.76 11.57 13.72
CA LEU A 400 28.30 10.21 14.01
C LEU A 400 27.85 10.07 15.47
N ASP A 401 28.57 10.68 16.40
CA ASP A 401 28.22 10.67 17.82
C ASP A 401 26.93 11.46 18.09
N GLU A 402 26.68 12.58 17.42
CA GLU A 402 25.42 13.31 17.54
C GLU A 402 24.23 12.50 17.01
N ILE A 403 24.40 11.82 15.87
CA ILE A 403 23.36 10.95 15.30
C ILE A 403 23.10 9.76 16.22
N ARG A 404 24.15 9.09 16.74
CA ARG A 404 24.01 7.96 17.68
C ARG A 404 23.37 8.39 18.99
N LYS A 405 23.81 9.50 19.57
CA LYS A 405 23.19 10.06 20.80
C LYS A 405 21.71 10.31 20.59
N TRP A 406 21.32 10.89 19.45
CA TRP A 406 19.91 11.05 19.13
C TRP A 406 19.21 9.69 19.00
N ALA A 407 19.76 8.76 18.22
CA ALA A 407 19.16 7.45 17.96
C ALA A 407 18.95 6.61 19.24
N ASP A 408 19.90 6.64 20.16
CA ASP A 408 19.91 5.81 21.38
C ASP A 408 19.33 6.51 22.61
N SER A 409 19.00 7.81 22.52
CA SER A 409 18.45 8.57 23.65
C SER A 409 16.98 8.27 23.93
N GLU A 410 16.48 8.75 25.09
CA GLU A 410 15.04 8.86 25.38
C GLU A 410 14.40 10.14 24.79
N ASP A 411 15.11 10.82 23.88
CA ASP A 411 14.65 12.07 23.28
C ASP A 411 13.31 11.88 22.57
N THR A 412 12.37 12.80 22.81
CA THR A 412 11.03 12.81 22.23
C THR A 412 11.02 13.25 20.77
N ARG A 413 12.12 13.82 20.26
CA ARG A 413 12.27 14.20 18.86
C ARG A 413 12.53 12.96 18.01
N GLN A 414 11.58 12.58 17.19
CA GLN A 414 11.60 11.33 16.42
C GLN A 414 12.01 11.51 14.96
N VAL A 415 12.06 12.75 14.46
CA VAL A 415 12.55 13.08 13.12
C VAL A 415 13.89 13.79 13.24
N TYR A 416 14.93 13.29 12.57
CA TYR A 416 16.24 13.92 12.48
C TYR A 416 16.55 14.28 11.04
N TRP A 417 16.71 15.58 10.79
CA TRP A 417 17.02 16.10 9.46
C TRP A 417 18.49 16.54 9.37
N LEU A 418 19.28 15.79 8.60
CA LEU A 418 20.66 16.13 8.27
C LEU A 418 20.70 16.97 6.99
N LYS A 419 20.99 18.27 7.13
CA LYS A 419 21.02 19.22 6.01
C LYS A 419 22.39 19.18 5.34
N GLY A 420 22.43 18.80 4.06
CA GLY A 420 23.68 18.78 3.29
C GLY A 420 23.48 18.53 1.80
N MET A 421 24.57 18.60 1.04
CA MET A 421 24.56 18.51 -0.43
C MET A 421 24.10 17.15 -1.00
N ALA A 422 23.89 16.13 -0.17
CA ALA A 422 23.55 14.77 -0.56
C ALA A 422 22.13 14.38 -0.11
N GLY A 423 21.43 13.57 -0.91
CA GLY A 423 20.18 12.88 -0.52
C GLY A 423 18.87 13.42 -1.09
N THR A 424 18.86 14.20 -2.17
CA THR A 424 17.63 14.71 -2.81
C THR A 424 17.33 14.13 -4.19
N ASP A 425 18.19 13.26 -4.70
CA ASP A 425 18.13 12.72 -6.07
C ASP A 425 17.22 11.49 -6.23
N GLU A 426 16.61 11.01 -5.15
CA GLU A 426 15.73 9.83 -5.15
C GLU A 426 14.24 10.17 -5.39
N CYS A 427 13.89 11.44 -5.58
CA CYS A 427 12.52 11.88 -5.87
C CYS A 427 12.48 12.66 -7.18
N GLU A 428 11.45 12.44 -8.00
CA GLU A 428 11.30 13.06 -9.34
C GLU A 428 10.89 14.55 -9.29
N GLY A 429 10.86 15.15 -8.09
CA GLY A 429 10.64 16.57 -7.89
C GLY A 429 10.45 16.97 -6.42
N ASP A 430 10.43 18.29 -6.18
CA ASP A 430 10.23 18.86 -4.85
C ASP A 430 8.89 18.44 -4.23
N GLU A 431 7.82 18.34 -5.02
CA GLU A 431 6.48 17.96 -4.54
C GLU A 431 6.43 16.54 -3.98
N ASP A 432 7.04 15.58 -4.66
CA ASP A 432 7.10 14.18 -4.21
C ASP A 432 7.94 14.05 -2.94
N LEU A 433 9.06 14.77 -2.88
CA LEU A 433 9.90 14.80 -1.70
C LEU A 433 9.17 15.45 -0.52
N CYS A 434 8.42 16.54 -0.75
CA CYS A 434 7.57 17.18 0.24
C CYS A 434 6.48 16.23 0.75
N LEU A 435 5.82 15.50 -0.16
CA LEU A 435 4.83 14.48 0.19
C LEU A 435 5.45 13.36 1.03
N LEU A 436 6.61 12.86 0.63
CA LEU A 436 7.36 11.84 1.38
C LEU A 436 7.68 12.33 2.79
N ILE A 437 8.16 13.56 2.95
CA ILE A 437 8.46 14.16 4.27
C ILE A 437 7.20 14.22 5.13
N ARG A 438 6.06 14.67 4.59
CA ARG A 438 4.78 14.71 5.31
C ARG A 438 4.32 13.31 5.72
N CYS A 439 4.43 12.34 4.82
CA CYS A 439 4.11 10.94 5.09
C CYS A 439 4.98 10.39 6.21
N LEU A 440 6.30 10.57 6.14
CA LEU A 440 7.25 10.13 7.17
C LEU A 440 6.95 10.80 8.52
N ALA A 441 6.67 12.10 8.54
CA ALA A 441 6.28 12.81 9.75
C ALA A 441 4.96 12.28 10.33
N SER A 442 3.98 11.93 9.49
CA SER A 442 2.69 11.38 9.94
C SER A 442 2.78 9.97 10.53
N CYS A 443 3.83 9.20 10.19
CA CYS A 443 4.09 7.88 10.75
C CYS A 443 4.55 7.91 12.21
N VAL A 444 4.81 9.09 12.76
CA VAL A 444 5.33 9.30 14.10
C VAL A 444 4.19 9.75 15.02
N PRO A 445 3.59 8.85 15.83
CA PRO A 445 2.53 9.24 16.76
C PRO A 445 3.10 10.06 17.93
N PRO A 446 2.40 11.11 18.41
CA PRO A 446 2.85 11.89 19.56
C PRO A 446 3.02 10.98 20.79
N GLY A 447 4.25 10.86 21.28
CA GLY A 447 4.62 10.06 22.46
C GLY A 447 5.03 8.61 22.19
N GLY A 448 5.21 8.18 20.93
CA GLY A 448 5.51 6.79 20.60
C GLY A 448 6.99 6.48 20.41
N HIS A 449 7.73 6.11 21.45
CA HIS A 449 9.19 5.81 21.43
C HIS A 449 9.70 4.67 20.51
N GLN A 450 8.90 4.10 19.60
CA GLN A 450 9.28 2.91 18.81
C GLN A 450 9.82 3.20 17.41
N LEU A 451 9.56 4.37 16.80
CA LEU A 451 10.05 4.71 15.46
C LEU A 451 10.83 6.03 15.46
N ARG A 452 12.06 6.00 14.95
CA ARG A 452 12.92 7.17 14.71
C ARG A 452 13.26 7.23 13.22
N ILE A 453 13.18 8.43 12.63
CA ILE A 453 13.38 8.65 11.20
C ILE A 453 14.55 9.60 11.00
N LEU A 454 15.62 9.11 10.37
CA LEU A 454 16.76 9.92 9.92
C LEU A 454 16.60 10.22 8.43
N THR A 455 16.54 11.50 8.08
CA THR A 455 16.48 11.97 6.70
C THR A 455 17.69 12.84 6.37
N THR A 456 18.17 12.74 5.14
CA THR A 456 19.24 13.58 4.61
C THR A 456 18.75 14.28 3.36
N SER A 457 18.89 15.60 3.26
CA SER A 457 18.51 16.32 2.05
C SER A 457 19.23 17.67 1.92
N ARG A 458 19.23 18.24 0.71
CA ARG A 458 19.58 19.64 0.47
C ARG A 458 18.53 20.54 1.15
N PRO A 459 18.94 21.66 1.77
CA PRO A 459 18.01 22.60 2.39
C PRO A 459 17.40 23.54 1.35
N GLU A 460 16.85 23.00 0.27
CA GLU A 460 16.12 23.80 -0.72
C GLU A 460 14.85 24.37 -0.08
N ARG A 461 14.34 25.48 -0.63
CA ARG A 461 13.27 26.25 0.02
C ARG A 461 12.01 25.40 0.27
N PRO A 462 11.48 24.62 -0.69
CA PRO A 462 10.29 23.79 -0.46
C PRO A 462 10.52 22.76 0.65
N ILE A 463 11.65 22.06 0.60
CA ILE A 463 12.06 21.06 1.57
C ILE A 463 12.17 21.66 2.98
N SER A 464 12.80 22.84 3.08
CA SER A 464 12.98 23.54 4.35
C SER A 464 11.64 23.94 4.97
N LEU A 465 10.72 24.46 4.16
CA LEU A 465 9.37 24.83 4.61
C LEU A 465 8.59 23.61 5.12
N GLU A 466 8.69 22.46 4.45
CA GLU A 466 8.04 21.24 4.90
C GLU A 466 8.59 20.72 6.20
N PHE A 467 9.91 20.61 6.33
CA PHE A 467 10.48 20.24 7.60
C PHE A 467 10.06 21.25 8.67
N ASP A 468 10.05 22.55 8.39
CA ASP A 468 9.70 23.60 9.36
C ASP A 468 8.22 23.60 9.78
N SER A 469 7.36 22.91 9.03
CA SER A 469 5.99 22.62 9.44
C SER A 469 5.92 21.57 10.57
N ILE A 470 6.95 20.74 10.73
CA ILE A 470 7.08 19.76 11.82
C ILE A 470 7.52 20.50 13.09
N SER A 471 6.88 20.19 14.23
CA SER A 471 7.18 20.84 15.50
C SER A 471 8.65 20.68 15.89
N THR A 472 9.25 21.74 16.45
CA THR A 472 10.61 21.68 17.03
C THR A 472 10.73 20.72 18.21
N GLN A 473 9.60 20.31 18.80
CA GLN A 473 9.53 19.28 19.85
C GLN A 473 9.56 17.86 19.27
N GLU A 474 9.31 17.70 17.97
CA GLU A 474 9.26 16.41 17.25
C GLU A 474 10.48 16.24 16.33
N ARG A 475 11.16 17.34 15.99
CA ARG A 475 12.27 17.37 15.02
C ARG A 475 13.58 17.89 15.62
N GLN A 476 14.67 17.18 15.33
CA GLN A 476 16.04 17.68 15.46
C GLN A 476 16.65 17.89 14.06
N HIS A 477 17.58 18.82 13.92
CA HIS A 477 18.32 18.98 12.67
C HIS A 477 19.80 19.29 12.93
N LEU A 478 20.64 18.93 11.96
CA LEU A 478 22.06 19.25 11.93
C LEU A 478 22.43 19.78 10.55
N VAL A 479 23.03 20.97 10.50
CA VAL A 479 23.56 21.55 9.26
C VAL A 479 25.00 21.09 9.10
N LEU A 480 25.28 20.27 8.08
CA LEU A 480 26.64 19.75 7.86
C LEU A 480 27.66 20.85 7.54
N HIS A 481 27.22 21.99 7.01
CA HIS A 481 28.06 23.16 6.74
C HIS A 481 28.37 24.01 8.00
N ASP A 482 27.64 23.82 9.09
CA ASP A 482 27.85 24.56 10.35
C ASP A 482 28.84 23.83 11.28
N VAL A 483 29.31 22.64 10.89
CA VAL A 483 30.39 21.93 11.59
C VAL A 483 31.64 22.80 11.60
N GLU A 484 32.26 22.92 12.77
CA GLU A 484 33.41 23.80 12.98
C GLU A 484 34.54 23.52 11.96
N ARG A 485 35.07 24.56 11.33
CA ARG A 485 36.07 24.42 10.26
C ARG A 485 37.35 23.72 10.73
N SER A 486 37.71 23.84 12.00
CA SER A 486 38.82 23.12 12.63
C SER A 486 38.59 21.60 12.56
N ILE A 487 37.40 21.13 12.93
CA ILE A 487 37.00 19.72 12.90
C ILE A 487 36.99 19.20 11.46
N VAL A 488 36.40 19.96 10.53
CA VAL A 488 36.41 19.57 9.10
C VAL A 488 37.83 19.46 8.56
N LYS A 489 38.73 20.35 9.00
CA LYS A 489 40.14 20.32 8.62
C LYS A 489 40.83 19.09 9.18
N GLU A 490 40.62 18.74 10.44
CA GLU A 490 41.16 17.53 11.08
C GLU A 490 40.66 16.26 10.39
N ASP A 491 39.35 16.15 10.14
CA ASP A 491 38.78 15.00 9.42
C ASP A 491 39.35 14.87 7.99
N LEU A 492 39.56 15.99 7.28
CA LEU A 492 40.18 15.99 5.95
C LEU A 492 41.67 15.62 6.01
N THR A 493 42.40 16.09 7.02
CA THR A 493 43.80 15.70 7.25
C THR A 493 43.92 14.20 7.45
N GLU A 494 43.07 13.61 8.28
CA GLU A 494 43.03 12.15 8.50
C GLU A 494 42.68 11.41 7.20
N PHE A 495 41.64 11.88 6.49
CA PHE A 495 41.22 11.30 5.21
C PHE A 495 42.34 11.31 4.18
N TYR A 496 43.00 12.44 3.98
CA TYR A 496 44.11 12.56 3.04
C TYR A 496 45.30 11.71 3.46
N THR A 497 45.65 11.71 4.75
CA THR A 497 46.75 10.89 5.26
C THR A 497 46.51 9.41 4.92
N HIS A 498 45.31 8.92 5.18
CA HIS A 498 44.93 7.54 4.89
C HIS A 498 44.98 7.22 3.38
N GLU A 499 44.33 8.04 2.54
CA GLU A 499 44.26 7.77 1.10
C GLU A 499 45.62 7.96 0.39
N LEU A 500 46.42 8.95 0.80
CA LEU A 500 47.76 9.16 0.26
C LEU A 500 48.73 8.05 0.69
N ASN A 501 48.60 7.51 1.91
CA ASN A 501 49.39 6.34 2.33
C ASN A 501 49.10 5.13 1.43
N LYS A 502 47.84 4.87 1.08
CA LYS A 502 47.50 3.80 0.11
C LYS A 502 48.12 4.04 -1.27
N ILE A 503 48.09 5.29 -1.75
CA ILE A 503 48.72 5.68 -3.02
C ILE A 503 50.24 5.45 -2.92
N ASN A 504 50.85 5.82 -1.80
CA ASN A 504 52.27 5.63 -1.54
C ASN A 504 52.66 4.15 -1.51
N ASP A 505 51.90 3.30 -0.84
CA ASP A 505 52.18 1.86 -0.77
C ASP A 505 52.16 1.21 -2.16
N ARG A 506 51.32 1.72 -3.07
CA ARG A 506 51.20 1.22 -4.44
C ARG A 506 52.31 1.73 -5.36
N PHE A 507 52.68 3.01 -5.26
CA PHE A 507 53.54 3.68 -6.24
C PHE A 507 54.94 4.06 -5.70
N GLY A 508 55.19 4.02 -4.39
CA GLY A 508 56.49 4.34 -3.80
C GLY A 508 56.88 5.82 -3.91
N LEU A 509 55.94 6.73 -3.66
CA LEU A 509 56.11 8.19 -3.80
C LEU A 509 56.53 8.90 -2.49
N GLN A 510 57.41 8.27 -1.70
CA GLN A 510 57.72 8.71 -0.32
C GLN A 510 58.17 10.18 -0.21
N ASP A 511 58.88 10.70 -1.22
CA ASP A 511 59.44 12.06 -1.19
C ASP A 511 58.39 13.18 -1.38
N LEU A 512 57.18 12.85 -1.87
CA LEU A 512 56.12 13.82 -2.19
C LEU A 512 55.03 13.90 -1.12
N PHE A 513 54.98 12.93 -0.20
CA PHE A 513 53.96 12.83 0.83
C PHE A 513 54.50 13.27 2.19
N CYS A 514 54.41 14.58 2.43
CA CYS A 514 54.75 15.19 3.72
C CYS A 514 53.61 16.08 4.21
N ASP A 515 53.70 16.50 5.49
CA ASP A 515 52.66 17.30 6.16
C ASP A 515 52.32 18.59 5.41
N THR A 516 53.28 19.16 4.67
CA THR A 516 53.07 20.36 3.85
C THR A 516 52.19 20.06 2.63
N THR A 517 52.38 18.92 1.97
CA THR A 517 51.52 18.44 0.87
C THR A 517 50.09 18.23 1.37
N ILE A 518 49.92 17.49 2.48
CA ILE A 518 48.60 17.24 3.08
C ILE A 518 47.92 18.55 3.45
N SER A 519 48.62 19.45 4.13
CA SER A 519 48.09 20.77 4.51
C SER A 519 47.62 21.58 3.31
N LYS A 520 48.34 21.51 2.19
CA LYS A 520 47.96 22.21 0.95
C LYS A 520 46.73 21.60 0.30
N MET A 521 46.63 20.28 0.23
CA MET A 521 45.45 19.59 -0.33
C MET A 521 44.19 19.81 0.52
N VAL A 522 44.34 19.83 1.85
CA VAL A 522 43.26 20.20 2.78
C VAL A 522 42.78 21.63 2.53
N GLN A 523 43.70 22.57 2.30
CA GLN A 523 43.35 23.96 1.98
C GLN A 523 42.60 24.06 0.64
N GLN A 524 43.07 23.34 -0.39
CA GLN A 524 42.45 23.33 -1.73
C GLN A 524 41.05 22.75 -1.74
N SER A 525 40.78 21.76 -0.87
CA SER A 525 39.45 21.15 -0.76
C SER A 525 38.36 22.11 -0.30
N CYS A 526 38.71 23.26 0.28
CA CYS A 526 37.74 24.23 0.81
C CYS A 526 36.67 23.61 1.74
N GLY A 527 37.04 22.55 2.48
CA GLY A 527 36.14 21.80 3.37
C GLY A 527 35.26 20.74 2.70
N LEU A 528 35.41 20.49 1.39
CA LEU A 528 34.60 19.53 0.64
C LEU A 528 35.26 18.16 0.56
N PHE A 529 34.66 17.15 1.20
CA PHE A 529 35.09 15.75 1.10
C PHE A 529 35.00 15.20 -0.32
N ILE A 530 34.02 15.64 -1.11
CA ILE A 530 33.90 15.24 -2.52
C ILE A 530 35.10 15.71 -3.35
N TYR A 531 35.65 16.90 -3.05
CA TYR A 531 36.87 17.39 -3.68
C TYR A 531 38.04 16.46 -3.33
N ALA A 532 38.22 16.19 -2.02
CA ALA A 532 39.30 15.33 -1.54
C ALA A 532 39.25 13.91 -2.15
N ALA A 533 38.07 13.30 -2.15
CA ALA A 533 37.85 11.99 -2.73
C ALA A 533 38.12 11.95 -4.25
N ALA A 534 37.64 12.96 -4.99
CA ALA A 534 37.87 13.06 -6.43
C ALA A 534 39.36 13.24 -6.76
N VAL A 535 40.08 14.06 -5.99
CA VAL A 535 41.54 14.24 -6.12
C VAL A 535 42.30 12.94 -5.85
N CYS A 536 42.03 12.26 -4.74
CA CYS A 536 42.72 11.00 -4.40
C CYS A 536 42.50 9.95 -5.49
N ARG A 537 41.26 9.79 -5.98
CA ARG A 537 40.95 8.89 -7.10
C ARG A 537 41.62 9.33 -8.41
N TYR A 538 41.73 10.63 -8.66
CA TYR A 538 42.40 11.15 -9.83
C TYR A 538 43.91 10.89 -9.79
N ILE A 539 44.57 10.99 -8.64
CA ILE A 539 45.99 10.65 -8.47
C ILE A 539 46.21 9.14 -8.60
N TRP A 540 45.28 8.33 -8.09
CA TRP A 540 45.34 6.87 -8.16
C TRP A 540 45.39 6.33 -9.61
N GLN A 541 44.89 7.09 -10.57
CA GLN A 541 44.86 6.74 -11.99
C GLN A 541 46.16 7.14 -12.71
N GLY A 542 46.65 6.30 -13.63
CA GLY A 542 47.73 6.66 -14.57
C GLY A 542 49.14 6.12 -14.25
N GLY A 543 49.25 5.15 -13.33
CA GLY A 543 50.54 4.56 -12.96
C GLY A 543 51.45 5.53 -12.20
N LEU A 544 52.73 5.16 -12.03
CA LEU A 544 53.69 5.93 -11.24
C LEU A 544 53.89 7.35 -11.76
N ASP A 545 54.16 7.50 -13.05
CA ASP A 545 54.45 8.80 -13.68
C ASP A 545 53.20 9.71 -13.70
N GLY A 546 52.02 9.11 -13.92
CA GLY A 546 50.75 9.81 -13.86
C GLY A 546 50.45 10.33 -12.45
N ALA A 547 50.60 9.48 -11.43
CA ALA A 547 50.39 9.87 -10.04
C ALA A 547 51.34 10.99 -9.62
N LYS A 548 52.62 10.89 -9.98
CA LYS A 548 53.64 11.91 -9.68
C LYS A 548 53.32 13.25 -10.36
N SER A 549 52.99 13.23 -11.64
CA SER A 549 52.68 14.44 -12.43
C SER A 549 51.42 15.14 -11.93
N ARG A 550 50.34 14.37 -11.68
CA ARG A 550 49.06 14.89 -11.19
C ARG A 550 49.20 15.49 -9.79
N LEU A 551 49.92 14.80 -8.90
CA LEU A 551 50.19 15.30 -7.56
C LEU A 551 51.01 16.60 -7.60
N SER A 552 52.07 16.64 -8.41
CA SER A 552 52.91 17.85 -8.53
C SER A 552 52.11 19.03 -9.07
N GLY A 553 51.30 18.83 -10.12
CA GLY A 553 50.45 19.89 -10.68
C GLY A 553 49.41 20.42 -9.69
N LEU A 554 48.83 19.55 -8.86
CA LEU A 554 47.91 19.96 -7.79
C LEU A 554 48.64 20.74 -6.70
N VAL A 555 49.82 20.29 -6.27
CA VAL A 555 50.64 20.96 -5.24
C VAL A 555 51.24 22.27 -5.75
N GLU A 556 51.46 22.45 -7.05
CA GLU A 556 51.96 23.71 -7.60
C GLU A 556 50.86 24.76 -7.83
N SER A 557 49.59 24.34 -7.85
CA SER A 557 48.47 25.25 -8.06
C SER A 557 48.35 26.31 -6.95
N LYS A 558 47.79 27.46 -7.32
CA LYS A 558 47.60 28.60 -6.40
C LYS A 558 46.57 28.25 -5.33
N ALA A 559 46.65 28.95 -4.19
CA ALA A 559 45.64 28.82 -3.15
C ALA A 559 44.26 29.21 -3.72
N PRO A 560 43.19 28.52 -3.28
CA PRO A 560 41.83 28.82 -3.74
C PRO A 560 41.48 30.26 -3.42
N ASN A 561 40.92 30.97 -4.41
CA ASN A 561 40.51 32.37 -4.30
C ASN A 561 39.02 32.56 -4.61
N SER A 562 38.30 31.46 -4.81
CA SER A 562 36.91 31.42 -5.24
C SER A 562 36.05 30.63 -4.25
N SER A 563 34.75 30.51 -4.53
CA SER A 563 33.84 29.74 -3.67
C SER A 563 34.17 28.24 -3.72
N PRO A 564 33.86 27.44 -2.67
CA PRO A 564 34.12 26.00 -2.66
C PRO A 564 33.54 25.26 -3.87
N LEU A 565 32.38 25.70 -4.37
CA LEU A 565 31.74 25.14 -5.55
C LEU A 565 32.55 25.42 -6.83
N GLN A 566 33.07 26.64 -6.99
CA GLN A 566 33.90 27.01 -8.14
C GLN A 566 35.24 26.25 -8.16
N GLU A 567 35.84 26.01 -6.99
CA GLU A 567 37.05 25.18 -6.89
C GLU A 567 36.76 23.72 -7.28
N LEU A 568 35.59 23.19 -6.90
CA LEU A 568 35.13 21.87 -7.33
C LEU A 568 34.89 21.79 -8.84
N ASP A 569 34.30 22.82 -9.44
CA ASP A 569 34.06 22.90 -10.89
C ASP A 569 35.38 22.96 -11.68
N GLN A 570 36.37 23.68 -11.17
CA GLN A 570 37.73 23.70 -11.71
C GLN A 570 38.39 22.32 -11.65
N LEU A 571 38.26 21.61 -10.51
CA LEU A 571 38.76 20.25 -10.37
C LEU A 571 38.12 19.30 -11.38
N TYR A 572 36.79 19.33 -11.55
CA TYR A 572 36.12 18.51 -12.56
C TYR A 572 36.63 18.81 -13.97
N THR A 573 36.83 20.09 -14.30
CA THR A 573 37.39 20.50 -15.59
C THR A 573 38.79 19.91 -15.80
N ILE A 574 39.68 19.99 -14.79
CA ILE A 574 41.03 19.41 -14.85
C ILE A 574 40.98 17.90 -15.05
N ILE A 575 40.12 17.20 -14.29
CA ILE A 575 39.94 15.75 -14.40
C ILE A 575 39.49 15.38 -15.82
N LEU A 576 38.46 16.06 -16.34
CA LEU A 576 37.87 15.77 -17.64
C LEU A 576 38.84 16.03 -18.80
N GLN A 577 39.57 17.14 -18.76
CA GLN A 577 40.58 17.48 -19.77
C GLN A 577 41.67 16.41 -19.86
N ASN A 578 42.17 15.94 -18.72
CA ASN A 578 43.19 14.91 -18.69
C ASN A 578 42.66 13.51 -19.06
N SER A 579 41.37 13.25 -18.82
CA SER A 579 40.73 11.96 -19.13
C SER A 579 40.40 11.78 -20.62
N ILE A 580 39.96 12.85 -21.30
CA ILE A 580 39.63 12.81 -22.74
C ILE A 580 40.88 12.80 -23.63
N ILE A 581 41.97 13.45 -23.23
CA ILE A 581 43.21 13.45 -24.01
C ILE A 581 43.73 12.01 -24.23
N VAL A 582 43.58 11.14 -23.22
CA VAL A 582 43.96 9.71 -23.29
C VAL A 582 43.07 8.90 -24.26
N HIS A 583 41.86 9.39 -24.56
CA HIS A 583 40.91 8.72 -25.46
C HIS A 583 41.08 9.04 -26.94
N SER A 584 41.69 10.18 -27.23
CA SER A 584 41.86 10.70 -28.60
C SER A 584 42.74 9.79 -29.50
N SER A 585 43.41 8.79 -28.92
CA SER A 585 44.32 7.85 -29.59
C SER A 585 43.66 6.59 -30.19
N HIS A 586 42.36 6.34 -29.98
CA HIS A 586 41.72 5.05 -30.34
C HIS A 586 40.48 5.09 -31.26
N GLY A 587 40.29 6.14 -32.07
CA GLY A 587 39.59 6.03 -33.37
C GLY A 587 38.05 6.06 -33.43
N SER A 588 37.59 6.68 -34.52
CA SER A 588 36.25 6.69 -35.20
C SER A 588 35.13 7.64 -34.74
N SER A 589 35.06 8.12 -33.50
CA SER A 589 34.13 9.21 -33.13
C SER A 589 34.85 10.34 -32.41
N GLU A 590 34.44 11.60 -32.63
CA GLU A 590 35.01 12.71 -31.86
C GLU A 590 34.85 12.44 -30.35
N PRO A 591 35.92 12.52 -29.53
CA PRO A 591 35.87 12.20 -28.11
C PRO A 591 34.74 12.92 -27.35
N SER A 592 34.45 14.17 -27.74
CA SER A 592 33.36 14.98 -27.20
C SER A 592 31.98 14.41 -27.52
N GLN A 593 31.78 13.80 -28.70
CA GLN A 593 30.50 13.18 -29.08
C GLN A 593 30.29 11.86 -28.34
N TRP A 594 31.34 11.04 -28.20
CA TRP A 594 31.29 9.84 -27.37
C TRP A 594 30.95 10.20 -25.92
N PHE A 595 31.62 11.21 -25.35
CA PHE A 595 31.39 11.68 -23.98
C PHE A 595 29.94 12.08 -23.77
N ARG A 596 29.37 12.90 -24.67
CA ARG A 596 27.96 13.31 -24.59
C ARG A 596 26.97 12.15 -24.73
N ARG A 597 27.29 11.10 -25.49
CA ARG A 597 26.43 9.91 -25.62
C ARG A 597 26.51 9.03 -24.38
N VAL A 598 27.71 8.70 -23.92
CA VAL A 598 27.92 7.71 -22.85
C VAL A 598 27.81 8.34 -21.46
N VAL A 599 28.60 9.38 -21.19
CA VAL A 599 28.54 10.06 -19.88
C VAL A 599 27.23 10.85 -19.77
N GLY A 600 26.78 11.46 -20.87
CA GLY A 600 25.45 12.08 -20.91
C GLY A 600 24.33 11.09 -20.60
N ALA A 601 24.36 9.88 -21.15
CA ALA A 601 23.44 8.82 -20.76
C ALA A 601 23.52 8.50 -19.27
N ILE A 602 24.72 8.23 -18.74
CA ILE A 602 24.92 7.83 -17.33
C ILE A 602 24.31 8.82 -16.35
N ILE A 603 24.42 10.14 -16.62
CA ILE A 603 23.95 11.17 -15.68
C ILE A 603 22.44 11.43 -15.72
N VAL A 604 21.72 10.94 -16.75
CA VAL A 604 20.26 11.08 -16.88
C VAL A 604 19.52 9.73 -16.81
N LEU A 605 20.21 8.65 -16.46
CA LEU A 605 19.58 7.35 -16.19
C LEU A 605 18.71 7.44 -14.93
N SER A 606 17.50 6.90 -14.99
CA SER A 606 16.61 6.77 -13.83
C SER A 606 17.05 5.62 -12.92
N ASP A 607 17.45 4.50 -13.53
CA ASP A 607 18.13 3.37 -12.88
C ASP A 607 19.52 3.16 -13.47
N THR A 608 20.49 2.84 -12.62
CA THR A 608 21.86 2.55 -13.03
C THR A 608 22.00 1.23 -13.82
N PHE A 609 23.02 1.17 -14.69
CA PHE A 609 23.32 0.00 -15.52
C PHE A 609 24.69 -0.58 -15.18
N SER A 610 24.82 -1.90 -15.29
CA SER A 610 26.14 -2.54 -15.34
C SER A 610 26.89 -2.16 -16.62
N SER A 611 28.21 -2.32 -16.64
CA SER A 611 29.01 -1.97 -17.82
C SER A 611 28.57 -2.74 -19.06
N ALA A 612 28.24 -4.03 -18.91
CA ALA A 612 27.77 -4.87 -20.01
C ALA A 612 26.39 -4.43 -20.50
N SER A 613 25.45 -4.23 -19.57
CA SER A 613 24.07 -3.85 -19.91
C SER A 613 24.00 -2.46 -20.55
N LEU A 614 24.81 -1.49 -20.08
CA LEU A 614 24.91 -0.15 -20.68
C LEU A 614 25.45 -0.23 -22.11
N CYS A 615 26.45 -1.08 -22.35
CA CYS A 615 27.03 -1.30 -23.68
C CYS A 615 25.96 -1.78 -24.67
N THR A 616 25.18 -2.78 -24.27
CA THR A 616 24.03 -3.28 -25.06
C THR A 616 22.98 -2.19 -25.27
N PHE A 617 22.61 -1.48 -24.20
CA PHE A 617 21.55 -0.47 -24.24
C PHE A 617 21.88 0.72 -25.15
N LEU A 618 23.13 1.20 -25.12
CA LEU A 618 23.60 2.30 -25.99
C LEU A 618 23.97 1.84 -27.40
N GLY A 619 24.16 0.53 -27.62
CA GLY A 619 24.61 -0.02 -28.90
C GLY A 619 26.10 0.23 -29.16
N GLU A 620 26.89 0.28 -28.08
CA GLU A 620 28.32 0.49 -28.11
C GLU A 620 29.06 -0.86 -28.15
N GLY A 621 30.26 -0.90 -28.73
CA GLY A 621 31.03 -2.15 -28.85
C GLY A 621 31.74 -2.54 -27.55
N SER A 622 32.49 -1.61 -26.96
CA SER A 622 33.14 -1.79 -25.66
C SER A 622 33.23 -0.45 -24.95
N LEU A 623 32.62 -0.35 -23.77
CA LEU A 623 32.62 0.86 -22.96
C LEU A 623 33.69 0.87 -21.87
N ARG A 624 34.12 -0.31 -21.41
CA ARG A 624 34.92 -0.45 -20.18
C ARG A 624 36.25 0.32 -20.23
N PRO A 625 37.12 0.12 -21.26
CA PRO A 625 38.37 0.86 -21.35
C PRO A 625 38.14 2.38 -21.38
N ALA A 626 36.95 2.79 -21.84
CA ALA A 626 36.64 4.17 -22.01
C ALA A 626 36.12 4.87 -20.78
N ILE A 627 35.18 4.23 -20.09
CA ILE A 627 34.61 4.73 -18.85
C ILE A 627 35.65 4.65 -17.72
N ASP A 628 36.60 3.71 -17.75
CA ASP A 628 37.67 3.59 -16.75
C ASP A 628 38.51 4.89 -16.61
N ASN A 629 38.63 5.71 -17.66
CA ASN A 629 39.31 7.00 -17.51
C ASN A 629 38.56 7.99 -16.61
N PHE A 630 37.32 7.69 -16.21
CA PHE A 630 36.46 8.53 -15.38
C PHE A 630 36.23 7.99 -13.97
N HIS A 631 36.99 7.00 -13.48
CA HIS A 631 36.92 6.44 -12.08
C HIS A 631 37.00 7.48 -10.95
N SER A 632 37.45 8.71 -11.25
CA SER A 632 37.58 9.82 -10.31
C SER A 632 36.28 10.58 -10.08
N VAL A 633 35.32 10.44 -10.99
CA VAL A 633 34.00 11.11 -10.96
C VAL A 633 32.84 10.13 -11.11
N LEU A 634 33.09 8.95 -11.67
CA LEU A 634 32.16 7.84 -11.77
C LEU A 634 32.56 6.70 -10.81
N ASN A 635 31.56 6.06 -10.23
CA ASN A 635 31.71 4.81 -9.51
C ASN A 635 31.64 3.66 -10.51
N ILE A 636 32.77 3.02 -10.78
CA ILE A 636 32.87 1.93 -11.74
C ILE A 636 33.41 0.71 -10.98
N PRO A 637 32.55 -0.25 -10.62
CA PRO A 637 32.98 -1.42 -9.87
C PRO A 637 33.86 -2.36 -10.70
N ASP A 638 34.80 -3.06 -10.07
CA ASP A 638 35.63 -4.09 -10.74
C ASP A 638 34.75 -5.19 -11.36
N ASP A 639 33.74 -5.64 -10.63
CA ASP A 639 32.73 -6.59 -11.09
C ASP A 639 31.87 -5.98 -12.21
N PRO A 640 31.92 -6.51 -13.45
CA PRO A 640 31.20 -5.96 -14.59
C PRO A 640 29.67 -6.07 -14.50
N GLU A 641 29.15 -6.90 -13.59
CA GLU A 641 27.71 -7.05 -13.35
C GLU A 641 27.16 -6.00 -12.37
N LYS A 642 28.04 -5.30 -11.64
CA LYS A 642 27.61 -4.23 -10.72
C LYS A 642 27.35 -2.92 -11.48
N PRO A 643 26.39 -2.11 -11.00
CA PRO A 643 26.01 -0.87 -11.68
C PRO A 643 27.10 0.20 -11.65
N ILE A 644 27.21 0.93 -12.75
CA ILE A 644 27.96 2.16 -12.89
C ILE A 644 27.06 3.32 -12.45
N GLY A 645 27.60 4.25 -11.67
CA GLY A 645 26.90 5.46 -11.27
C GLY A 645 27.83 6.66 -11.18
N ILE A 646 27.27 7.83 -10.91
CA ILE A 646 28.05 9.00 -10.54
C ILE A 646 28.52 8.87 -9.09
N LEU A 647 29.72 9.36 -8.76
CA LEU A 647 30.18 9.36 -7.36
C LEU A 647 29.42 10.36 -6.51
N HIS A 648 29.00 11.47 -7.12
CA HIS A 648 28.27 12.52 -6.42
C HIS A 648 27.42 13.36 -7.38
N PRO A 649 26.21 13.76 -6.98
CA PRO A 649 25.30 14.57 -7.81
C PRO A 649 25.89 15.89 -8.31
N SER A 650 26.82 16.52 -7.57
CA SER A 650 27.46 17.77 -8.01
C SER A 650 28.19 17.67 -9.35
N PHE A 651 28.61 16.47 -9.75
CA PHE A 651 29.22 16.24 -11.07
C PHE A 651 28.18 16.29 -12.19
N ARG A 652 26.99 15.69 -11.98
CA ARG A 652 25.83 15.86 -12.87
C ARG A 652 25.45 17.33 -12.95
N ASP A 653 25.28 18.00 -11.81
CA ASP A 653 24.90 19.42 -11.74
C ASP A 653 25.92 20.31 -12.48
N PHE A 654 27.21 19.97 -12.41
CA PHE A 654 28.26 20.67 -13.16
C PHE A 654 28.10 20.49 -14.67
N LEU A 655 27.90 19.25 -15.15
CA LEU A 655 27.83 18.94 -16.58
C LEU A 655 26.60 19.50 -17.28
N LEU A 656 25.47 19.64 -16.55
CA LEU A 656 24.20 20.13 -17.08
C LEU A 656 24.06 21.66 -17.05
N ASP A 657 24.83 22.35 -16.20
CA ASP A 657 24.75 23.81 -16.06
C ASP A 657 25.78 24.52 -16.96
N PRO A 658 25.34 25.25 -18.01
CA PRO A 658 26.24 25.97 -18.92
C PRO A 658 27.00 27.12 -18.25
N SER A 659 26.56 27.60 -17.09
CA SER A 659 27.27 28.62 -16.32
C SER A 659 28.43 28.04 -15.49
N ARG A 660 28.41 26.73 -15.23
CA ARG A 660 29.44 26.00 -14.47
C ARG A 660 30.40 25.26 -15.40
N CYS A 661 29.90 24.47 -16.34
CA CYS A 661 30.73 23.77 -17.32
C CYS A 661 30.95 24.63 -18.57
N LEU A 662 31.94 25.53 -18.49
CA LEU A 662 32.26 26.49 -19.55
C LEU A 662 32.88 25.85 -20.81
N ASP A 663 33.44 24.65 -20.69
CA ASP A 663 34.05 23.92 -21.82
C ASP A 663 32.98 23.13 -22.59
N SER A 664 32.68 23.59 -23.80
CA SER A 664 31.64 23.04 -24.67
C SER A 664 31.87 21.59 -25.10
N ARG A 665 33.08 21.05 -24.90
CA ARG A 665 33.37 19.63 -25.15
C ARG A 665 32.71 18.72 -24.11
N PHE A 666 32.53 19.21 -22.89
CA PHE A 666 32.02 18.43 -21.76
C PHE A 666 30.58 18.80 -21.36
N HIS A 667 30.13 20.02 -21.65
CA HIS A 667 28.75 20.41 -21.35
C HIS A 667 27.74 19.47 -22.03
N ILE A 668 26.78 18.97 -21.24
CA ILE A 668 25.72 18.06 -21.68
C ILE A 668 24.40 18.80 -21.64
N ASN A 669 23.71 18.80 -22.79
CA ASN A 669 22.33 19.27 -22.83
C ASN A 669 21.41 18.14 -22.35
N GLU A 670 20.73 18.36 -21.21
CA GLU A 670 19.86 17.39 -20.55
C GLU A 670 18.77 16.86 -21.49
N GLN A 671 18.04 17.77 -22.16
CA GLN A 671 16.96 17.42 -23.08
C GLN A 671 17.43 16.48 -24.21
N LYS A 672 18.60 16.76 -24.82
CA LYS A 672 19.20 15.91 -25.85
C LYS A 672 19.68 14.56 -25.30
N ALA A 673 20.15 14.51 -24.06
CA ALA A 673 20.56 13.26 -23.43
C ALA A 673 19.34 12.37 -23.13
N HIS A 674 18.24 12.94 -22.61
CA HIS A 674 16.96 12.22 -22.47
C HIS A 674 16.41 11.76 -23.82
N GLN A 675 16.50 12.60 -24.86
CA GLN A 675 16.10 12.22 -26.22
C GLN A 675 16.89 11.01 -26.73
N TYR A 676 18.21 10.99 -26.51
CA TYR A 676 19.05 9.86 -26.89
C TYR A 676 18.69 8.57 -26.13
N LEU A 677 18.40 8.67 -24.82
CA LEU A 677 17.93 7.52 -24.04
C LEU A 677 16.55 7.02 -24.49
N LEU A 678 15.63 7.93 -24.84
CA LEU A 678 14.33 7.60 -25.41
C LEU A 678 14.47 6.81 -26.72
N ASP A 679 15.33 7.28 -27.63
CA ASP A 679 15.61 6.58 -28.89
C ASP A 679 16.20 5.18 -28.64
N CYS A 680 17.08 5.05 -27.63
CA CYS A 680 17.58 3.76 -27.18
C CYS A 680 16.47 2.88 -26.61
N CYS A 681 15.55 3.42 -25.81
CA CYS A 681 14.40 2.68 -25.27
C CYS A 681 13.54 2.11 -26.39
N PHE A 682 13.17 2.92 -27.39
CA PHE A 682 12.39 2.44 -28.54
C PHE A 682 13.13 1.37 -29.33
N ARG A 683 14.43 1.53 -29.57
CA ARG A 683 15.25 0.52 -30.26
C ARG A 683 15.30 -0.80 -29.50
N ILE A 684 15.49 -0.76 -28.18
CA ILE A 684 15.56 -1.95 -27.33
C ILE A 684 14.19 -2.63 -27.26
N MET A 685 13.11 -1.87 -27.07
CA MET A 685 11.76 -2.43 -27.02
C MET A 685 11.36 -3.04 -28.37
N LYS A 686 11.61 -2.35 -29.49
CA LYS A 686 11.29 -2.84 -30.83
C LYS A 686 11.94 -4.18 -31.16
N ASN A 687 13.16 -4.41 -30.66
CA ASN A 687 13.92 -5.64 -30.93
C ASN A 687 13.75 -6.72 -29.84
N GLY A 688 13.37 -6.32 -28.62
CA GLY A 688 13.32 -7.21 -27.46
C GLY A 688 11.92 -7.68 -27.10
N LEU A 689 10.89 -6.87 -27.35
CA LEU A 689 9.51 -7.19 -27.02
C LEU A 689 8.90 -8.15 -28.04
N HIS A 690 8.26 -9.20 -27.55
CA HIS A 690 7.57 -10.20 -28.35
C HIS A 690 6.46 -10.87 -27.52
N TYR A 691 5.58 -11.60 -28.19
CA TYR A 691 4.55 -12.41 -27.53
C TYR A 691 5.18 -13.43 -26.58
N ASN A 692 4.62 -13.54 -25.36
CA ASN A 692 5.05 -14.52 -24.37
C ASN A 692 6.52 -14.37 -24.01
N MET A 693 6.86 -13.20 -23.46
CA MET A 693 8.21 -12.78 -23.07
C MET A 693 8.93 -13.77 -22.16
N CYS A 694 8.19 -14.43 -21.28
CA CYS A 694 8.74 -15.45 -20.39
C CYS A 694 8.72 -16.86 -21.00
N ASN A 695 8.16 -17.05 -22.19
CA ASN A 695 7.98 -18.31 -22.89
C ASN A 695 7.44 -19.42 -21.95
N VAL A 696 6.25 -19.16 -21.40
CA VAL A 696 5.52 -20.08 -20.51
C VAL A 696 4.40 -20.78 -21.25
N ASP A 697 4.15 -22.05 -20.92
CA ASP A 697 3.20 -22.90 -21.66
C ASP A 697 1.74 -22.67 -21.28
N LYS A 698 1.48 -22.12 -20.10
CA LYS A 698 0.13 -21.97 -19.53
C LYS A 698 -0.29 -20.51 -19.53
N PRO A 699 -1.26 -20.08 -20.36
CA PRO A 699 -1.74 -18.70 -20.40
C PRO A 699 -2.35 -18.19 -19.08
N ALA A 700 -2.80 -19.09 -18.21
CA ALA A 700 -3.36 -18.76 -16.89
C ALA A 700 -2.32 -18.73 -15.77
N LEU A 701 -1.04 -18.95 -16.07
CA LEU A 701 0.04 -18.96 -15.09
C LEU A 701 0.19 -17.57 -14.47
N ARG A 702 0.15 -17.51 -13.13
CA ARG A 702 0.21 -16.25 -12.39
C ARG A 702 1.65 -15.84 -12.10
N VAL A 703 1.89 -14.53 -12.02
CA VAL A 703 3.23 -13.96 -11.74
C VAL A 703 3.80 -14.47 -10.41
N HIS A 704 2.96 -14.71 -9.41
CA HIS A 704 3.41 -15.22 -8.10
C HIS A 704 3.78 -16.71 -8.10
N GLU A 705 3.46 -17.46 -9.16
CA GLU A 705 3.80 -18.89 -9.30
C GLU A 705 5.21 -19.09 -9.89
N ILE A 706 5.86 -18.01 -10.30
CA ILE A 706 7.19 -18.02 -10.93
C ILE A 706 8.18 -17.23 -10.07
N SER A 707 9.42 -17.72 -9.99
CA SER A 707 10.50 -17.03 -9.29
C SER A 707 10.98 -15.78 -10.05
N GLU A 708 11.42 -14.75 -9.32
CA GLU A 708 12.01 -13.55 -9.93
C GLU A 708 13.27 -13.86 -10.76
N SER A 709 14.06 -14.85 -10.36
CA SER A 709 15.23 -15.31 -11.12
C SER A 709 14.84 -15.82 -12.50
N PHE A 710 13.74 -16.57 -12.62
CA PHE A 710 13.24 -17.06 -13.90
C PHE A 710 12.83 -15.92 -14.83
N VAL A 711 12.17 -14.89 -14.30
CA VAL A 711 11.81 -13.70 -15.07
C VAL A 711 13.07 -12.95 -15.54
N ARG A 712 14.04 -12.75 -14.65
CA ARG A 712 15.29 -12.04 -14.98
C ARG A 712 16.14 -12.73 -16.04
N GLU A 713 16.12 -14.06 -16.09
CA GLU A 713 16.81 -14.84 -17.12
C GLU A 713 16.17 -14.72 -18.51
N ARG A 714 14.86 -14.43 -18.57
CA ARG A 714 14.09 -14.33 -19.83
C ARG A 714 13.89 -12.90 -20.31
N ILE A 715 13.81 -11.94 -19.40
CA ILE A 715 13.60 -10.52 -19.71
C ILE A 715 14.88 -9.77 -19.35
N PRO A 716 15.77 -9.45 -20.32
CA PRO A 716 17.02 -8.77 -20.05
C PRO A 716 16.81 -7.40 -19.39
N TYR A 717 17.72 -7.02 -18.49
CA TYR A 717 17.64 -5.75 -17.77
C TYR A 717 17.48 -4.51 -18.68
N PRO A 718 18.18 -4.38 -19.83
CA PRO A 718 17.94 -3.28 -20.78
C PRO A 718 16.49 -3.17 -21.26
N VAL A 719 15.79 -4.30 -21.44
CA VAL A 719 14.37 -4.31 -21.83
C VAL A 719 13.50 -3.85 -20.68
N GLN A 720 13.78 -4.32 -19.45
CA GLN A 720 13.05 -3.90 -18.25
C GLN A 720 13.18 -2.40 -18.00
N TYR A 721 14.38 -1.84 -18.17
CA TYR A 721 14.62 -0.40 -18.08
C TYR A 721 13.80 0.37 -19.13
N ALA A 722 13.92 -0.03 -20.39
CA ALA A 722 13.23 0.64 -21.49
C ALA A 722 11.70 0.64 -21.29
N CYS A 723 11.15 -0.47 -20.80
CA CYS A 723 9.72 -0.57 -20.50
C CYS A 723 9.27 0.34 -19.36
N ARG A 724 10.12 0.57 -18.34
CA ARG A 724 9.77 1.41 -17.18
C ARG A 724 9.90 2.91 -17.47
N TYR A 725 10.97 3.33 -18.16
CA TYR A 725 11.39 4.72 -18.16
C TYR A 725 11.28 5.46 -19.50
N TRP A 726 10.82 4.83 -20.59
CA TRP A 726 10.73 5.52 -21.88
C TRP A 726 9.81 6.77 -21.83
N ILE A 727 8.70 6.71 -21.10
CA ILE A 727 7.78 7.86 -20.95
C ILE A 727 8.42 8.95 -20.08
N HIS A 728 9.17 8.56 -19.04
CA HIS A 728 9.95 9.50 -18.24
C HIS A 728 10.97 10.25 -19.09
N HIS A 729 11.71 9.56 -19.98
CA HIS A 729 12.63 10.22 -20.90
C HIS A 729 11.90 11.11 -21.92
N LEU A 730 10.71 10.70 -22.39
CA LEU A 730 9.88 11.52 -23.27
C LEU A 730 9.44 12.84 -22.61
N ASN A 731 8.99 12.79 -21.35
CA ASN A 731 8.60 13.97 -20.58
C ASN A 731 9.72 15.03 -20.55
N HIS A 732 10.97 14.58 -20.38
CA HIS A 732 12.14 15.45 -20.28
C HIS A 732 12.72 15.87 -21.64
N SER A 733 12.56 15.04 -22.69
CA SER A 733 13.03 15.38 -24.04
C SER A 733 12.04 16.28 -24.78
N GLY A 734 10.76 16.26 -24.41
CA GLY A 734 9.66 16.84 -25.17
C GLY A 734 9.27 16.00 -26.38
N ILE A 735 8.13 16.35 -26.99
CA ILE A 735 7.55 15.65 -28.14
C ILE A 735 7.86 16.45 -29.42
N SER A 736 8.61 15.85 -30.35
CA SER A 736 8.75 16.36 -31.72
C SER A 736 7.98 15.49 -32.72
N SER A 737 7.89 15.91 -33.98
CA SER A 737 7.24 15.13 -35.03
C SER A 737 7.83 13.73 -35.21
N VAL A 738 9.14 13.56 -34.99
CA VAL A 738 9.80 12.25 -35.05
C VAL A 738 9.36 11.35 -33.89
N GLN A 739 9.28 11.90 -32.67
CA GLN A 739 8.80 11.15 -31.50
C GLN A 739 7.32 10.80 -31.64
N HIS A 740 6.49 11.67 -32.22
CA HIS A 740 5.09 11.38 -32.48
C HIS A 740 4.92 10.13 -33.38
N VAL A 741 5.75 9.99 -34.43
CA VAL A 741 5.75 8.78 -35.28
C VAL A 741 6.21 7.56 -34.47
N ALA A 742 7.30 7.68 -33.70
CA ALA A 742 7.83 6.57 -32.89
C ALA A 742 6.83 6.07 -31.83
N ILE A 743 6.10 6.98 -31.17
CA ILE A 743 5.05 6.64 -30.20
C ILE A 743 3.89 5.94 -30.92
N THR A 744 3.46 6.46 -32.07
CA THR A 744 2.39 5.82 -32.86
C THR A 744 2.78 4.40 -33.25
N ASP A 745 3.99 4.20 -33.77
CA ASP A 745 4.52 2.89 -34.12
C ASP A 745 4.61 1.97 -32.89
N PHE A 746 5.04 2.49 -31.73
CA PHE A 746 5.09 1.74 -30.48
C PHE A 746 3.70 1.25 -30.06
N PHE A 747 2.68 2.13 -30.05
CA PHE A 747 1.33 1.72 -29.66
C PHE A 747 0.72 0.70 -30.65
N ARG A 748 1.08 0.76 -31.94
CA ARG A 748 0.60 -0.19 -32.96
C ARG A 748 1.26 -1.57 -32.89
N HIS A 749 2.51 -1.65 -32.42
CA HIS A 749 3.29 -2.89 -32.55
C HIS A 749 3.80 -3.47 -31.23
N CYS A 750 3.94 -2.65 -30.19
CA CYS A 750 4.60 -3.02 -28.94
C CYS A 750 3.71 -2.91 -27.69
N LEU A 751 2.55 -2.24 -27.77
CA LEU A 751 1.69 -1.97 -26.61
C LEU A 751 1.42 -3.21 -25.76
N LEU A 752 0.93 -4.31 -26.38
CA LEU A 752 0.56 -5.51 -25.64
C LEU A 752 1.77 -6.21 -25.02
N PHE A 753 2.87 -6.33 -25.79
CA PHE A 753 4.12 -6.92 -25.30
C PHE A 753 4.74 -6.11 -24.17
N TRP A 754 4.60 -4.78 -24.22
CA TRP A 754 5.06 -3.87 -23.17
C TRP A 754 4.26 -4.07 -21.88
N LEU A 755 2.92 -4.14 -21.96
CA LEU A 755 2.07 -4.42 -20.81
C LEU A 755 2.34 -5.80 -20.21
N GLU A 756 2.52 -6.83 -21.06
CA GLU A 756 2.90 -8.17 -20.63
C GLU A 756 4.24 -8.16 -19.87
N THR A 757 5.24 -7.47 -20.41
CA THR A 757 6.58 -7.35 -19.80
C THR A 757 6.53 -6.67 -18.44
N LEU A 758 5.79 -5.56 -18.34
CA LEU A 758 5.64 -4.84 -17.08
C LEU A 758 4.87 -5.68 -16.05
N ALA A 759 3.89 -6.47 -16.46
CA ALA A 759 3.20 -7.38 -15.55
C ALA A 759 4.12 -8.50 -15.05
N TRP A 760 4.89 -9.17 -15.92
CA TRP A 760 5.87 -10.18 -15.51
C TRP A 760 6.92 -9.65 -14.53
N THR A 761 7.34 -8.39 -14.72
CA THR A 761 8.32 -7.72 -13.85
C THR A 761 7.68 -7.03 -12.63
N ARG A 762 6.36 -7.14 -12.43
CA ARG A 762 5.60 -6.54 -11.31
C ARG A 762 5.66 -5.00 -11.27
N ASN A 763 5.70 -4.38 -12.45
CA ASN A 763 5.86 -2.96 -12.67
C ASN A 763 4.71 -2.36 -13.52
N LEU A 764 3.52 -2.98 -13.51
CA LEU A 764 2.39 -2.51 -14.35
C LEU A 764 1.95 -1.07 -13.99
N VAL A 765 2.23 -0.61 -12.76
CA VAL A 765 2.01 0.78 -12.32
C VAL A 765 2.69 1.81 -13.24
N TYR A 766 3.88 1.50 -13.79
CA TYR A 766 4.58 2.39 -14.72
C TYR A 766 3.80 2.58 -16.03
N ALA A 767 3.05 1.57 -16.47
CA ALA A 767 2.16 1.73 -17.62
C ALA A 767 0.95 2.61 -17.28
N ILE A 768 0.38 2.44 -16.09
CA ILE A 768 -0.80 3.20 -15.65
C ILE A 768 -0.48 4.69 -15.54
N GLU A 769 0.55 5.05 -14.76
CA GLU A 769 0.97 6.45 -14.62
C GLU A 769 1.58 7.00 -15.90
N GLY A 770 2.34 6.19 -16.64
CA GLY A 770 2.92 6.58 -17.91
C GLY A 770 1.87 6.94 -18.97
N VAL A 771 0.84 6.10 -19.17
CA VAL A 771 -0.24 6.38 -20.13
C VAL A 771 -1.04 7.62 -19.72
N LYS A 772 -1.24 7.84 -18.41
CA LYS A 772 -1.86 9.05 -17.88
C LYS A 772 -1.02 10.30 -18.15
N SER A 773 0.31 10.22 -17.98
CA SER A 773 1.26 11.29 -18.33
C SER A 773 1.24 11.59 -19.83
N LEU A 774 1.27 10.56 -20.69
CA LEU A 774 1.15 10.71 -22.14
C LEU A 774 -0.15 11.42 -22.52
N ARG A 775 -1.27 11.05 -21.90
CA ARG A 775 -2.56 11.69 -22.17
C ARG A 775 -2.57 13.17 -21.78
N ALA A 776 -1.90 13.53 -20.69
CA ALA A 776 -1.75 14.93 -20.28
C ALA A 776 -0.90 15.73 -21.27
N MET A 777 0.22 15.16 -21.74
CA MET A 777 1.07 15.81 -22.74
C MET A 777 0.40 15.99 -24.11
N LEU A 778 -0.49 15.05 -24.47
CA LEU A 778 -1.19 15.04 -25.76
C LEU A 778 -2.62 15.62 -25.67
N ALA A 779 -2.96 16.32 -24.58
CA ALA A 779 -4.33 16.77 -24.31
C ALA A 779 -4.88 17.73 -25.37
N ASP A 780 -4.01 18.57 -25.95
CA ASP A 780 -4.36 19.56 -26.98
C ASP A 780 -4.23 19.01 -28.42
N GLU A 781 -3.77 17.76 -28.58
CA GLU A 781 -3.59 17.15 -29.89
C GLU A 781 -4.83 16.36 -30.34
N SER A 782 -5.41 16.76 -31.47
CA SER A 782 -6.45 15.97 -32.15
C SER A 782 -5.82 15.03 -33.17
N GLY A 783 -5.84 13.72 -32.93
CA GLY A 783 -5.27 12.75 -33.87
C GLY A 783 -5.35 11.29 -33.39
N ASP A 784 -4.90 10.38 -34.26
CA ASP A 784 -4.90 8.92 -34.04
C ASP A 784 -4.18 8.53 -32.72
N ILE A 785 -3.07 9.21 -32.41
CA ILE A 785 -2.29 8.94 -31.20
C ILE A 785 -3.08 9.22 -29.90
N SER A 786 -3.87 10.31 -29.88
CA SER A 786 -4.66 10.70 -28.72
C SER A 786 -5.77 9.68 -28.45
N SER A 787 -6.41 9.17 -29.52
CA SER A 787 -7.34 8.04 -29.41
C SER A 787 -6.66 6.75 -28.92
N MET A 788 -5.47 6.43 -29.43
CA MET A 788 -4.73 5.22 -29.01
C MET A 788 -4.34 5.27 -27.53
N VAL A 789 -3.87 6.42 -27.04
CA VAL A 789 -3.51 6.63 -25.63
C VAL A 789 -4.76 6.58 -24.75
N HIS A 790 -5.87 7.17 -25.19
CA HIS A 790 -7.16 7.08 -24.51
C HIS A 790 -7.64 5.63 -24.40
N ASP A 791 -7.56 4.86 -25.47
CA ASP A 791 -7.94 3.46 -25.52
C ASP A 791 -7.05 2.60 -24.63
N ALA A 792 -5.73 2.82 -24.64
CA ALA A 792 -4.81 2.13 -23.73
C ALA A 792 -5.13 2.43 -22.26
N SER A 793 -5.49 3.67 -21.92
CA SER A 793 -5.92 4.05 -20.57
C SER A 793 -7.18 3.30 -20.14
N ARG A 794 -8.17 3.17 -21.03
CA ARG A 794 -9.39 2.40 -20.79
C ARG A 794 -9.08 0.90 -20.67
N PHE A 795 -8.25 0.37 -21.56
CA PHE A 795 -7.84 -1.03 -21.56
C PHE A 795 -7.17 -1.42 -20.23
N LEU A 796 -6.23 -0.60 -19.76
CA LEU A 796 -5.59 -0.78 -18.45
C LEU A 796 -6.58 -0.65 -17.29
N SER A 797 -7.52 0.28 -17.36
CA SER A 797 -8.54 0.44 -16.31
C SER A 797 -9.49 -0.76 -16.20
N MET A 798 -9.82 -1.39 -17.33
CA MET A 798 -10.74 -2.53 -17.39
C MET A 798 -10.03 -3.86 -17.11
N HIS A 799 -8.80 -4.04 -17.59
CA HIS A 799 -8.11 -5.34 -17.62
C HIS A 799 -6.79 -5.34 -16.85
N GLY A 800 -6.36 -4.23 -16.26
CA GLY A 800 -5.07 -4.12 -15.56
C GLY A 800 -4.88 -5.19 -14.50
N VAL A 801 -5.91 -5.47 -13.69
CA VAL A 801 -5.85 -6.48 -12.61
C VAL A 801 -5.56 -7.88 -13.15
N ILE A 802 -6.24 -8.29 -14.23
CA ILE A 802 -6.03 -9.64 -14.80
C ILE A 802 -4.67 -9.74 -15.50
N ILE A 803 -4.22 -8.67 -16.16
CA ILE A 803 -2.91 -8.59 -16.80
C ILE A 803 -1.80 -8.67 -15.73
N GLU A 804 -1.94 -7.94 -14.63
CA GLU A 804 -0.98 -7.95 -13.52
C GLU A 804 -0.86 -9.33 -12.86
N GLN A 805 -1.99 -10.04 -12.70
CA GLN A 805 -1.98 -11.36 -12.08
C GLN A 805 -1.50 -12.47 -13.03
N ALA A 806 -1.97 -12.47 -14.28
CA ALA A 806 -1.69 -13.50 -15.27
C ALA A 806 -1.42 -12.85 -16.65
N PRO A 807 -0.16 -12.48 -16.96
CA PRO A 807 0.17 -11.58 -18.07
C PRO A 807 -0.32 -12.04 -19.44
N LEU A 808 -0.30 -13.36 -19.72
CA LEU A 808 -0.77 -13.91 -20.99
C LEU A 808 -2.29 -13.83 -21.19
N GLN A 809 -3.07 -13.57 -20.12
CA GLN A 809 -4.50 -13.28 -20.25
C GLN A 809 -4.76 -11.98 -21.02
N ILE A 810 -3.74 -11.14 -21.24
CA ILE A 810 -3.85 -9.99 -22.13
C ILE A 810 -4.34 -10.42 -23.52
N TYR A 811 -3.86 -11.57 -24.04
CA TYR A 811 -4.21 -12.05 -25.38
C TYR A 811 -5.50 -12.87 -25.40
N SER A 812 -5.72 -13.71 -24.39
CA SER A 812 -6.84 -14.67 -24.38
C SER A 812 -8.14 -14.11 -23.78
N SER A 813 -8.05 -13.13 -22.89
CA SER A 813 -9.20 -12.57 -22.17
C SER A 813 -9.33 -11.07 -22.40
N ALA A 814 -8.31 -10.28 -22.07
CA ALA A 814 -8.40 -8.82 -22.10
C ALA A 814 -8.69 -8.31 -23.51
N LEU A 815 -7.98 -8.82 -24.53
CA LEU A 815 -8.26 -8.48 -25.92
C LEU A 815 -9.66 -8.92 -26.35
N LEU A 816 -10.04 -10.18 -26.10
CA LEU A 816 -11.32 -10.75 -26.54
C LEU A 816 -12.54 -9.98 -26.01
N PHE A 817 -12.48 -9.55 -24.74
CA PHE A 817 -13.58 -8.85 -24.06
C PHE A 817 -13.47 -7.32 -24.10
N SER A 818 -12.50 -6.79 -24.84
CA SER A 818 -12.37 -5.36 -25.05
C SER A 818 -13.39 -4.86 -26.08
N THR A 819 -14.25 -3.92 -25.69
CA THR A 819 -15.23 -3.29 -26.59
C THR A 819 -14.63 -2.15 -27.43
N ILE A 820 -13.31 -2.07 -27.56
CA ILE A 820 -12.62 -0.92 -28.14
C ILE A 820 -12.69 -0.98 -29.67
N THR A 821 -13.30 0.06 -30.26
CA THR A 821 -13.65 0.14 -31.69
C THR A 821 -12.61 0.88 -32.56
N SER A 822 -11.41 1.20 -32.05
CA SER A 822 -10.41 1.92 -32.84
C SER A 822 -9.67 0.99 -33.81
N SER A 823 -9.34 1.53 -34.99
CA SER A 823 -8.57 0.85 -36.04
C SER A 823 -7.19 0.36 -35.55
N ALA A 824 -6.60 1.03 -34.56
CA ALA A 824 -5.32 0.67 -33.97
C ALA A 824 -5.37 -0.62 -33.13
N MET A 825 -6.36 -0.78 -32.23
CA MET A 825 -6.54 -2.05 -31.52
C MET A 825 -7.01 -3.16 -32.47
N MET A 826 -7.81 -2.85 -33.49
CA MET A 826 -8.14 -3.83 -34.54
C MET A 826 -6.93 -4.27 -35.38
N GLN A 827 -5.94 -3.40 -35.60
CA GLN A 827 -4.68 -3.79 -36.24
C GLN A 827 -3.82 -4.68 -35.34
N LEU A 828 -3.83 -4.45 -34.02
CA LEU A 828 -3.22 -5.36 -33.05
C LEU A 828 -3.90 -6.73 -33.07
N TRP A 829 -5.22 -6.79 -33.26
CA TRP A 829 -5.98 -8.04 -33.47
C TRP A 829 -5.59 -8.77 -34.77
N ALA A 830 -5.19 -8.05 -35.83
CA ALA A 830 -4.87 -8.62 -37.13
C ALA A 830 -3.42 -9.11 -37.27
N ASN A 831 -2.53 -8.66 -36.38
CA ASN A 831 -1.09 -8.99 -36.39
C ASN A 831 -0.71 -10.16 -35.46
N LEU A 832 -1.68 -10.67 -34.68
CA LEU A 832 -1.59 -11.91 -33.87
C LEU A 832 -2.31 -13.04 -34.62
#